data_AF-A0A7W7PXF5-F1
#
_entry.id   AF-A0A7W7PXF5-F1
#
_cell.length_a   1.000
_cell.length_b   1.000
_cell.length_c   1.000
_cell.angle_alpha   90.00
_cell.angle_beta   90.00
_cell.angle_gamma   90.00
#
_symmetry.space_group_name_H-M   'P 1'
#
loop_
_entity.id
_entity.type
_entity.pdbx_description
1 polymer ?
#
loop_
_entity_poly.entity_id
_entity_poly.type
_entity_poly.pdbx_seq_one_letter_code
_entity_poly.pdbx_strand_id
1 'polypeptide(L)'
;MSYLGFPRLNFAGTIQTDVATANNVPQYFDNDLFEPRFQWRMDLPDVNGLWNPRGPGTLRLVDVVVTSVCLPDGRQLTDRRGDPVVGGRLVDDDVRTNGKMVDLDPHNQTVPEIYGWRPRLVDADGDELLRGDFLPSAVEDMWPRADLPSGRPDIAGTYQSVLTGVTWAERLASPFLRALRRLTQDGMLSVKMTMDAVEDGVEHWPDNLTFGRVVGSVGPHFEGEPRRFLAGRRLRRAGDRSPLFHAPCRVDEPSGTVFVDLANSIRAEGRGGPLEDVGPLALAVLDDDARPQVLAPLDGIDRGFYERSAGIATVRLDRAQLALAGRRRLAVVSAGDTPATLLAENADASWVHADGSVLRLHPGTPQESAGTTLYATRHGRPAAGVRLFLDAGSGPRPVSLPEEVVTDARGRARVTLTGTDPGNPRRAVDGALAEVAYGPLHRRGEPDGKLAVRVFDAYRAPERPTWLRDVRPVFQQYANLYPVMRDVLDLANYNDVLRYRTYIRRTLLAPPDSPNHMPVTRDLSPGKRDMIVSWLDSGPHPELLDITSVEELRDILQQAMLVELATIPPYLAALLSVKPGHNVKIVDLIRTVVREEMQHMAQVCNLLNAVGGEPRIGRPGFVPTYPGALPAGVLPDLQVRLRKLSLEHVRDVFMAIEQPQYPMVDGKPFKGHVISPQSVRVTRDGELRHIDDDDVERLRTWFSKAEYEPQTIAWLYNRIARAVISLDRDGKLFTGDPARQVGWPDAPGTLYKVTDSRSALLAVHQIVEQGEGSPHDLDGDGLGDPGELGHYYMFAEIVEGRQLARAADGSWGYTGPRIPFDPEGVHPMVDDPDTYRLPAGSVGRRESLRCDASYTNLLTALNRVFNGHPGELDDAVGLMFQVQVEARKLLAVPSAEGARTVLGPAFQSPGVQLGQ
;
A
#
# COMPACT_ATOMS: atom_id res chain seq x y z
N MET A 1 -25.38 14.23 22.97
CA MET A 1 -25.22 14.41 21.52
C MET A 1 -26.60 14.38 20.93
N SER A 2 -27.04 15.46 20.29
CA SER A 2 -28.46 15.62 20.00
C SER A 2 -28.90 15.26 18.59
N TYR A 3 -28.11 14.44 17.87
CA TYR A 3 -28.65 13.66 16.74
C TYR A 3 -29.86 12.80 17.20
N LEU A 4 -29.81 12.29 18.44
CA LEU A 4 -30.87 11.51 19.07
C LEU A 4 -31.74 12.41 19.97
N GLY A 5 -32.34 13.45 19.38
CA GLY A 5 -33.16 14.44 20.08
C GLY A 5 -33.98 15.33 19.14
N PHE A 6 -34.46 16.46 19.67
CA PHE A 6 -35.10 17.52 18.89
C PHE A 6 -34.30 18.83 19.02
N PRO A 7 -34.24 19.65 17.95
CA PRO A 7 -34.60 19.32 16.57
C PRO A 7 -33.57 18.37 15.92
N ARG A 8 -33.98 17.56 14.94
CA ARG A 8 -33.05 16.75 14.12
C ARG A 8 -33.46 16.66 12.64
N LEU A 9 -32.50 16.45 11.76
CA LEU A 9 -32.69 16.19 10.32
C LEU A 9 -32.26 14.76 10.03
N ASN A 10 -33.06 14.01 9.28
CA ASN A 10 -32.77 12.64 8.87
C ASN A 10 -32.50 12.60 7.37
N PHE A 11 -31.54 11.77 6.96
CA PHE A 11 -31.17 11.58 5.56
C PHE A 11 -30.96 10.10 5.24
N ALA A 12 -31.11 9.76 3.97
CA ALA A 12 -30.88 8.42 3.44
C ALA A 12 -30.40 8.50 1.99
N GLY A 13 -29.69 7.46 1.54
CA GLY A 13 -29.25 7.37 0.16
C GLY A 13 -28.15 6.36 -0.07
N THR A 14 -27.34 6.63 -1.07
CA THR A 14 -26.20 5.81 -1.47
C THR A 14 -24.89 6.54 -1.20
N ILE A 15 -23.92 5.79 -0.66
CA ILE A 15 -22.55 6.23 -0.46
C ILE A 15 -21.62 5.31 -1.24
N GLN A 16 -20.48 5.85 -1.68
CA GLN A 16 -19.40 5.05 -2.25
C GLN A 16 -18.22 5.00 -1.30
N THR A 17 -17.70 3.80 -1.03
CA THR A 17 -16.45 3.57 -0.27
C THR A 17 -15.43 2.87 -1.19
N ASP A 18 -14.65 3.66 -1.91
CA ASP A 18 -13.69 3.18 -2.90
C ASP A 18 -12.32 2.91 -2.24
N VAL A 19 -12.31 1.97 -1.29
CA VAL A 19 -11.14 1.65 -0.44
C VAL A 19 -10.15 0.74 -1.15
N ALA A 20 -8.84 1.00 -0.97
CA ALA A 20 -7.81 0.05 -1.38
C ALA A 20 -7.97 -1.22 -0.52
N THR A 21 -7.91 -2.39 -1.15
CA THR A 21 -7.92 -3.66 -0.41
C THR A 21 -6.56 -4.32 -0.40
N ALA A 22 -5.63 -3.92 -1.28
CA ALA A 22 -4.29 -4.49 -1.33
C ALA A 22 -3.50 -4.29 -0.01
N ASN A 23 -3.86 -3.28 0.78
CA ASN A 23 -3.28 -2.99 2.09
C ASN A 23 -3.69 -3.97 3.20
N ASN A 24 -4.61 -4.89 2.95
CA ASN A 24 -5.05 -5.87 3.95
C ASN A 24 -4.11 -7.08 4.08
N VAL A 25 -3.10 -7.20 3.21
CA VAL A 25 -2.17 -8.32 3.15
C VAL A 25 -0.73 -7.78 3.07
N PRO A 26 0.07 -7.84 4.15
CA PRO A 26 1.43 -7.28 4.18
C PRO A 26 2.34 -7.71 3.03
N GLN A 27 2.22 -8.96 2.60
CA GLN A 27 3.00 -9.53 1.50
C GLN A 27 2.75 -8.80 0.17
N TYR A 28 1.60 -8.14 0.01
CA TYR A 28 1.24 -7.42 -1.22
C TYR A 28 1.95 -6.07 -1.35
N PHE A 29 2.73 -5.66 -0.36
CA PHE A 29 3.50 -4.42 -0.41
C PHE A 29 4.88 -4.53 0.28
N ASP A 30 5.25 -5.70 0.79
CA ASP A 30 6.61 -5.98 1.24
C ASP A 30 7.58 -5.98 0.05
N ASN A 31 8.58 -5.10 0.06
CA ASN A 31 9.54 -4.95 -1.04
C ASN A 31 10.34 -6.22 -1.35
N ASP A 32 10.49 -7.15 -0.42
CA ASP A 32 11.21 -8.41 -0.65
C ASP A 32 10.30 -9.50 -1.22
N LEU A 33 8.99 -9.45 -0.94
CA LEU A 33 8.02 -10.49 -1.28
C LEU A 33 7.01 -10.08 -2.36
N PHE A 34 6.99 -8.79 -2.73
CA PHE A 34 6.02 -8.24 -3.66
C PHE A 34 6.08 -8.93 -5.03
N GLU A 35 4.91 -9.26 -5.56
CA GLU A 35 4.72 -9.73 -6.94
C GLU A 35 3.74 -8.78 -7.66
N PRO A 36 3.99 -8.38 -8.92
CA PRO A 36 3.10 -7.45 -9.64
C PRO A 36 1.64 -7.87 -9.69
N ARG A 37 1.36 -9.18 -9.71
CA ARG A 37 0.00 -9.73 -9.72
C ARG A 37 -0.83 -9.36 -8.49
N PHE A 38 -0.18 -9.00 -7.37
CA PHE A 38 -0.87 -8.55 -6.15
C PHE A 38 -1.63 -7.23 -6.33
N GLN A 39 -1.34 -6.50 -7.41
CA GLN A 39 -2.03 -5.26 -7.76
C GLN A 39 -3.20 -5.47 -8.73
N TRP A 40 -3.40 -6.70 -9.22
CA TRP A 40 -4.54 -7.02 -10.06
C TRP A 40 -5.73 -7.39 -9.23
N ARG A 41 -6.91 -7.13 -9.77
CA ARG A 41 -8.15 -7.53 -9.12
C ARG A 41 -8.18 -9.04 -8.91
N MET A 42 -8.66 -9.46 -7.74
CA MET A 42 -8.89 -10.87 -7.43
C MET A 42 -9.78 -11.52 -8.50
N ASP A 43 -9.36 -12.70 -8.98
CA ASP A 43 -10.11 -13.52 -9.93
C ASP A 43 -9.93 -14.99 -9.56
N LEU A 44 -10.84 -15.52 -8.74
CA LEU A 44 -10.69 -16.84 -8.15
C LEU A 44 -10.64 -17.94 -9.24
N PRO A 45 -9.75 -18.95 -9.11
CA PRO A 45 -8.97 -19.29 -7.92
C PRO A 45 -7.64 -18.54 -7.78
N ASP A 46 -7.27 -17.65 -8.71
CA ASP A 46 -6.01 -16.92 -8.63
C ASP A 46 -6.08 -15.83 -7.54
N VAL A 47 -5.30 -16.05 -6.49
CA VAL A 47 -5.12 -15.09 -5.38
C VAL A 47 -4.11 -14.04 -5.81
N ASN A 48 -4.51 -13.22 -6.80
CA ASN A 48 -3.79 -12.07 -7.33
C ASN A 48 -3.72 -10.98 -6.25
N GLY A 49 -4.51 -9.91 -6.36
CA GLY A 49 -4.79 -9.00 -5.26
C GLY A 49 -6.11 -9.35 -4.56
N LEU A 50 -6.68 -8.35 -3.89
CA LEU A 50 -8.02 -8.42 -3.31
C LEU A 50 -9.06 -7.79 -4.25
N TRP A 51 -10.30 -7.58 -3.79
CA TRP A 51 -11.42 -7.22 -4.68
C TRP A 51 -11.36 -5.77 -5.23
N ASN A 52 -10.65 -4.85 -4.57
CA ASN A 52 -10.40 -3.47 -5.02
C ASN A 52 -8.95 -3.00 -4.75
N PRO A 53 -7.95 -3.59 -5.42
CA PRO A 53 -6.54 -3.31 -5.13
C PRO A 53 -6.11 -1.91 -5.61
N ARG A 54 -6.89 -1.27 -6.48
CA ARG A 54 -6.64 0.07 -7.02
C ARG A 54 -7.53 1.16 -6.38
N GLY A 55 -8.25 0.85 -5.30
CA GLY A 55 -9.12 1.83 -4.63
C GLY A 55 -8.34 3.04 -4.11
N PRO A 56 -8.68 4.30 -4.44
CA PRO A 56 -8.00 5.51 -3.99
C PRO A 56 -8.34 5.92 -2.54
N GLY A 57 -9.08 5.09 -1.80
CA GLY A 57 -9.52 5.35 -0.42
C GLY A 57 -10.67 6.35 -0.30
N THR A 58 -11.38 6.63 -1.39
CA THR A 58 -12.30 7.78 -1.48
C THR A 58 -13.70 7.45 -0.93
N LEU A 59 -14.24 8.34 -0.10
CA LEU A 59 -15.62 8.32 0.40
C LEU A 59 -16.44 9.40 -0.33
N ARG A 60 -17.56 9.03 -0.97
CA ARG A 60 -18.41 9.98 -1.72
C ARG A 60 -19.89 9.84 -1.41
N LEU A 61 -20.57 10.97 -1.33
CA LEU A 61 -22.03 11.01 -1.33
C LEU A 61 -22.53 11.01 -2.77
N VAL A 62 -23.51 10.14 -3.07
CA VAL A 62 -24.03 9.97 -4.43
C VAL A 62 -25.44 10.52 -4.51
N ASP A 63 -26.39 9.84 -3.86
CA ASP A 63 -27.81 10.17 -3.88
C ASP A 63 -28.36 10.29 -2.46
N VAL A 64 -27.72 11.11 -1.63
CA VAL A 64 -28.13 11.31 -0.24
C VAL A 64 -29.12 12.47 -0.14
N VAL A 65 -30.34 12.16 0.29
CA VAL A 65 -31.45 13.11 0.39
C VAL A 65 -31.92 13.27 1.82
N VAL A 66 -32.39 14.48 2.16
CA VAL A 66 -33.08 14.75 3.42
C VAL A 66 -34.49 14.15 3.34
N THR A 67 -34.74 13.14 4.16
CA THR A 67 -36.01 12.38 4.14
C THR A 67 -37.03 12.94 5.11
N SER A 68 -36.58 13.52 6.24
CA SER A 68 -37.47 14.20 7.18
C SER A 68 -36.72 15.15 8.11
N VAL A 69 -37.47 16.04 8.76
CA VAL A 69 -36.99 16.85 9.88
C VAL A 69 -37.93 16.75 11.06
N CYS A 70 -37.39 16.79 12.27
CA CYS A 70 -38.15 16.90 13.51
C CYS A 70 -37.92 18.28 14.10
N LEU A 71 -39.02 19.03 14.29
CA LEU A 71 -39.00 20.35 14.89
C LEU A 71 -38.74 20.28 16.41
N PRO A 72 -38.39 21.40 17.07
CA PRO A 72 -38.18 21.44 18.52
C PRO A 72 -39.39 20.99 19.36
N ASP A 73 -40.60 21.09 18.81
CA ASP A 73 -41.85 20.65 19.45
C ASP A 73 -42.14 19.14 19.28
N GLY A 74 -41.28 18.43 18.54
CA GLY A 74 -41.38 17.00 18.27
C GLY A 74 -42.18 16.61 17.03
N ARG A 75 -42.78 17.56 16.30
CA ARG A 75 -43.45 17.24 15.03
C ARG A 75 -42.42 16.83 13.98
N GLN A 76 -42.65 15.67 13.36
CA GLN A 76 -41.89 15.21 12.20
C GLN A 76 -42.55 15.68 10.91
N LEU A 77 -41.76 16.28 10.01
CA LEU A 77 -42.17 16.74 8.70
C LEU A 77 -41.41 15.92 7.65
N THR A 78 -42.16 15.33 6.72
CA THR A 78 -41.65 14.43 5.67
C THR A 78 -41.92 14.95 4.27
N ASP A 79 -42.40 16.20 4.16
CA ASP A 79 -42.75 16.82 2.87
C ASP A 79 -42.22 18.25 2.79
N ARG A 80 -41.80 18.64 1.58
CA ARG A 80 -41.18 19.95 1.29
C ARG A 80 -42.12 21.13 1.56
N ARG A 81 -43.45 20.92 1.51
CA ARG A 81 -44.43 21.98 1.86
C ARG A 81 -44.43 22.26 3.36
N GLY A 82 -44.08 21.28 4.19
CA GLY A 82 -43.93 21.42 5.64
C GLY A 82 -42.63 22.14 6.01
N ASP A 83 -41.51 21.73 5.41
CA ASP A 83 -40.23 22.43 5.54
C ASP A 83 -39.42 22.28 4.23
N PRO A 84 -38.96 23.39 3.61
CA PRO A 84 -38.31 23.36 2.30
C PRO A 84 -37.00 22.58 2.26
N VAL A 85 -36.40 22.26 3.41
CA VAL A 85 -35.18 21.44 3.48
C VAL A 85 -35.44 19.97 3.17
N VAL A 86 -36.67 19.48 3.35
CA VAL A 86 -37.04 18.10 3.01
C VAL A 86 -37.00 17.92 1.49
N GLY A 87 -36.32 16.86 1.04
CA GLY A 87 -35.97 16.66 -0.37
C GLY A 87 -34.71 17.41 -0.83
N GLY A 88 -34.08 18.21 0.04
CA GLY A 88 -32.72 18.72 -0.18
C GLY A 88 -31.69 17.59 -0.20
N ARG A 89 -30.46 17.89 -0.63
CA ARG A 89 -29.40 16.89 -0.80
C ARG A 89 -28.21 17.15 0.11
N LEU A 90 -27.66 16.07 0.66
CA LEU A 90 -26.33 16.10 1.25
C LEU A 90 -25.33 15.75 0.16
N VAL A 91 -24.43 16.68 -0.16
CA VAL A 91 -23.45 16.55 -1.23
C VAL A 91 -22.03 16.74 -0.69
N ASP A 92 -21.06 16.22 -1.44
CA ASP A 92 -19.65 16.42 -1.11
C ASP A 92 -19.24 17.90 -1.25
N ASP A 93 -18.07 18.22 -0.70
CA ASP A 93 -17.43 19.52 -0.86
C ASP A 93 -17.09 19.81 -2.33
N ASP A 94 -17.22 21.06 -2.74
CA ASP A 94 -16.97 21.53 -4.11
C ASP A 94 -15.61 22.19 -4.31
N VAL A 95 -14.81 22.32 -3.26
CA VAL A 95 -13.51 23.02 -3.30
C VAL A 95 -12.33 22.16 -2.82
N ARG A 96 -12.59 21.04 -2.17
CA ARG A 96 -11.59 20.10 -1.62
C ARG A 96 -11.77 18.71 -2.23
N THR A 97 -10.68 17.94 -2.17
CA THR A 97 -10.71 16.49 -2.38
C THR A 97 -11.75 15.84 -1.46
N ASN A 98 -12.45 14.82 -1.97
CA ASN A 98 -13.40 14.02 -1.22
C ASN A 98 -12.78 13.41 0.04
N GLY A 99 -13.64 13.06 1.00
CA GLY A 99 -13.24 12.38 2.24
C GLY A 99 -12.52 11.07 1.94
N LYS A 100 -11.73 10.62 2.92
CA LYS A 100 -10.99 9.35 2.85
C LYS A 100 -11.46 8.39 3.92
N MET A 101 -11.53 7.11 3.58
CA MET A 101 -11.83 6.02 4.49
C MET A 101 -10.64 5.08 4.53
N VAL A 102 -10.06 4.88 5.72
CA VAL A 102 -8.81 4.14 5.88
C VAL A 102 -8.86 3.35 7.18
N ASP A 103 -8.39 2.10 7.13
CA ASP A 103 -8.16 1.28 8.32
C ASP A 103 -7.05 1.86 9.22
N LEU A 104 -6.96 1.37 10.46
CA LEU A 104 -5.89 1.77 11.36
C LEU A 104 -4.54 1.23 10.89
N ASP A 105 -4.51 -0.01 10.37
CA ASP A 105 -3.32 -0.75 9.99
C ASP A 105 -3.73 -2.01 9.20
N PRO A 106 -2.89 -2.53 8.27
CA PRO A 106 -3.06 -3.82 7.62
C PRO A 106 -3.51 -5.00 8.50
N HIS A 107 -3.12 -5.04 9.78
CA HIS A 107 -3.51 -6.11 10.72
C HIS A 107 -4.68 -5.74 11.64
N ASN A 108 -5.23 -4.52 11.52
CA ASN A 108 -6.42 -4.06 12.26
C ASN A 108 -7.40 -3.35 11.32
N GLN A 109 -8.15 -4.18 10.60
CA GLN A 109 -9.13 -3.78 9.58
C GLN A 109 -10.55 -3.60 10.13
N THR A 110 -10.72 -3.60 11.46
CA THR A 110 -12.05 -3.56 12.12
C THR A 110 -12.37 -2.21 12.75
N VAL A 111 -11.47 -1.22 12.58
CA VAL A 111 -11.67 0.15 13.07
C VAL A 111 -11.40 1.22 11.98
N PRO A 112 -11.93 1.07 10.76
CA PRO A 112 -11.78 2.10 9.73
C PRO A 112 -12.28 3.46 10.22
N GLU A 113 -11.55 4.51 9.85
CA GLU A 113 -11.84 5.89 10.20
C GLU A 113 -12.15 6.73 8.95
N ILE A 114 -13.10 7.67 9.08
CA ILE A 114 -13.39 8.67 8.04
C ILE A 114 -12.58 9.94 8.32
N TYR A 115 -11.86 10.42 7.31
CA TYR A 115 -10.98 11.58 7.37
C TYR A 115 -11.36 12.64 6.33
N GLY A 116 -11.25 13.91 6.72
CA GLY A 116 -11.37 15.03 5.79
C GLY A 116 -12.73 15.18 5.10
N TRP A 117 -13.76 14.45 5.55
CA TRP A 117 -15.10 14.54 4.98
C TRP A 117 -15.75 15.87 5.39
N ARG A 118 -16.31 16.57 4.41
CA ARG A 118 -16.98 17.85 4.61
C ARG A 118 -18.29 17.86 3.82
N PRO A 119 -19.39 17.42 4.43
CA PRO A 119 -20.68 17.45 3.76
C PRO A 119 -21.24 18.86 3.66
N ARG A 120 -22.02 19.08 2.61
CA ARG A 120 -22.79 20.30 2.38
C ARG A 120 -24.25 19.93 2.24
N LEU A 121 -25.13 20.67 2.91
CA LEU A 121 -26.55 20.58 2.68
C LEU A 121 -26.94 21.61 1.62
N VAL A 122 -27.51 21.15 0.52
CA VAL A 122 -28.10 22.00 -0.52
C VAL A 122 -29.61 21.80 -0.57
N ASP A 123 -30.36 22.82 -0.93
CA ASP A 123 -31.78 22.64 -1.23
C ASP A 123 -32.00 21.98 -2.61
N ALA A 124 -33.27 21.91 -3.03
CA ALA A 124 -33.61 21.31 -4.33
C ALA A 124 -33.21 22.17 -5.53
N ASP A 125 -32.98 23.48 -5.31
CA ASP A 125 -32.54 24.42 -6.33
C ASP A 125 -31.01 24.42 -6.45
N GLY A 126 -30.31 23.81 -5.49
CA GLY A 126 -28.86 23.65 -5.46
C GLY A 126 -28.14 24.69 -4.60
N ASP A 127 -28.89 25.55 -3.91
CA ASP A 127 -28.32 26.57 -3.04
C ASP A 127 -27.79 25.94 -1.75
N GLU A 128 -26.55 26.29 -1.39
CA GLU A 128 -25.90 25.78 -0.17
C GLU A 128 -26.51 26.42 1.08
N LEU A 129 -27.03 25.57 1.97
CA LEU A 129 -27.70 25.96 3.22
C LEU A 129 -26.76 25.88 4.42
N LEU A 130 -25.92 24.84 4.48
CA LEU A 130 -24.89 24.66 5.50
C LEU A 130 -23.75 23.77 5.01
N ARG A 131 -22.57 23.91 5.62
CA ARG A 131 -21.46 22.96 5.51
C ARG A 131 -20.71 22.84 6.82
N GLY A 132 -19.96 21.76 7.02
CA GLY A 132 -19.09 21.60 8.18
C GLY A 132 -18.08 20.46 8.01
N ASP A 133 -16.97 20.53 8.74
CA ASP A 133 -15.90 19.52 8.72
C ASP A 133 -16.23 18.37 9.68
N PHE A 134 -16.34 17.15 9.17
CA PHE A 134 -16.49 15.96 9.99
C PHE A 134 -15.21 15.71 10.79
N LEU A 135 -15.32 15.70 12.12
CA LEU A 135 -14.22 15.31 12.99
C LEU A 135 -13.94 13.81 12.78
N PRO A 136 -12.68 13.38 12.52
CA PRO A 136 -12.40 11.98 12.28
C PRO A 136 -12.90 11.06 13.40
N SER A 137 -13.53 9.97 12.99
CA SER A 137 -14.10 8.96 13.88
C SER A 137 -14.01 7.58 13.25
N ALA A 138 -13.76 6.59 14.10
CA ALA A 138 -13.77 5.18 13.73
C ALA A 138 -15.20 4.65 13.63
N VAL A 139 -15.33 3.53 12.93
CA VAL A 139 -16.55 2.73 12.96
C VAL A 139 -16.82 2.21 14.37
N GLU A 140 -18.09 2.20 14.73
CA GLU A 140 -18.61 1.59 15.95
C GLU A 140 -19.79 0.68 15.61
N ASP A 141 -20.11 -0.24 16.53
CA ASP A 141 -21.25 -1.16 16.41
C ASP A 141 -21.31 -1.92 15.08
N MET A 142 -20.24 -2.63 14.73
CA MET A 142 -20.28 -3.52 13.58
C MET A 142 -21.18 -4.75 13.87
N TRP A 143 -22.10 -5.09 12.95
CA TRP A 143 -22.87 -6.34 13.02
C TRP A 143 -23.26 -6.88 11.62
N PRO A 144 -23.68 -8.16 11.54
CA PRO A 144 -24.23 -8.76 10.31
C PRO A 144 -25.59 -8.19 9.89
N ARG A 145 -25.59 -7.23 8.97
CA ARG A 145 -26.80 -6.61 8.44
C ARG A 145 -27.67 -7.60 7.69
N ALA A 146 -27.07 -8.45 6.88
CA ALA A 146 -27.73 -9.49 6.11
C ALA A 146 -26.78 -10.70 5.98
N ASP A 147 -27.30 -11.82 5.48
CA ASP A 147 -26.47 -12.93 5.01
C ASP A 147 -26.40 -12.87 3.48
N LEU A 148 -25.20 -13.02 2.93
CA LEU A 148 -25.01 -13.12 1.49
C LEU A 148 -25.35 -14.53 1.00
N PRO A 149 -25.68 -14.72 -0.30
CA PRO A 149 -25.90 -16.04 -0.88
C PRO A 149 -24.80 -17.07 -0.59
N SER A 150 -23.55 -16.64 -0.40
CA SER A 150 -22.42 -17.50 0.00
C SER A 150 -22.46 -18.02 1.44
N GLY A 151 -23.33 -17.46 2.29
CA GLY A 151 -23.35 -17.67 3.74
C GLY A 151 -22.40 -16.76 4.52
N ARG A 152 -21.63 -15.88 3.85
CA ARG A 152 -20.83 -14.86 4.50
C ARG A 152 -21.73 -13.74 5.08
N PRO A 153 -21.48 -13.26 6.30
CA PRO A 153 -22.22 -12.12 6.84
C PRO A 153 -21.86 -10.82 6.11
N ASP A 154 -22.87 -10.02 5.79
CA ASP A 154 -22.72 -8.69 5.22
C ASP A 154 -22.67 -7.65 6.34
N ILE A 155 -21.49 -7.09 6.64
CA ILE A 155 -21.28 -6.31 7.85
C ILE A 155 -21.64 -4.83 7.65
N ALA A 156 -22.57 -4.31 8.46
CA ALA A 156 -22.83 -2.87 8.58
C ALA A 156 -22.06 -2.29 9.77
N GLY A 157 -21.91 -0.97 9.78
CA GLY A 157 -21.30 -0.24 10.88
C GLY A 157 -21.86 1.17 11.05
N THR A 158 -21.56 1.79 12.18
CA THR A 158 -21.98 3.16 12.49
C THR A 158 -20.81 4.09 12.62
N TYR A 159 -21.01 5.34 12.19
CA TYR A 159 -20.06 6.43 12.40
C TYR A 159 -20.79 7.55 13.09
N GLN A 160 -20.39 7.87 14.32
CA GLN A 160 -20.92 9.02 15.04
C GLN A 160 -19.80 10.03 15.28
N SER A 161 -20.07 11.29 14.97
CA SER A 161 -19.12 12.38 15.17
C SER A 161 -19.82 13.73 15.29
N VAL A 162 -19.05 14.81 15.22
CA VAL A 162 -19.53 16.18 15.05
C VAL A 162 -19.06 16.76 13.72
N LEU A 163 -19.91 17.60 13.12
CA LEU A 163 -19.49 18.60 12.14
C LEU A 163 -18.97 19.81 12.90
N THR A 164 -17.77 20.25 12.57
CA THR A 164 -17.07 21.40 13.17
C THR A 164 -16.95 22.53 12.15
N GLY A 165 -16.68 23.75 12.63
CA GLY A 165 -16.52 24.90 11.74
C GLY A 165 -17.77 25.16 10.89
N VAL A 166 -18.97 24.91 11.45
CA VAL A 166 -20.22 24.94 10.70
C VAL A 166 -20.50 26.35 10.20
N THR A 167 -20.68 26.50 8.88
CA THR A 167 -21.11 27.75 8.25
C THR A 167 -22.52 27.60 7.69
N TRP A 168 -23.29 28.68 7.74
CA TRP A 168 -24.70 28.72 7.35
C TRP A 168 -24.89 29.74 6.23
N ALA A 169 -25.86 29.48 5.35
CA ALA A 169 -26.35 30.49 4.41
C ALA A 169 -26.81 31.76 5.15
N GLU A 170 -26.69 32.91 4.48
CA GLU A 170 -27.16 34.19 5.01
C GLU A 170 -28.66 34.15 5.32
N ARG A 171 -29.45 33.57 4.42
CA ARG A 171 -30.90 33.42 4.56
C ARG A 171 -31.29 31.96 4.58
N LEU A 172 -32.05 31.57 5.61
CA LEU A 172 -32.58 30.22 5.78
C LEU A 172 -34.10 30.26 5.75
N ALA A 173 -34.71 29.76 4.67
CA ALA A 173 -36.16 29.67 4.54
C ALA A 173 -36.74 28.62 5.51
N SER A 174 -36.03 27.50 5.68
CA SER A 174 -36.38 26.38 6.56
C SER A 174 -36.58 26.84 8.01
N PRO A 175 -37.79 26.68 8.59
CA PRO A 175 -38.01 26.83 10.03
C PRO A 175 -37.11 25.91 10.85
N PHE A 176 -36.92 24.66 10.42
CA PHE A 176 -36.03 23.71 11.05
C PHE A 176 -34.58 24.22 11.12
N LEU A 177 -33.99 24.63 9.99
CA LEU A 177 -32.58 25.07 9.98
C LEU A 177 -32.38 26.35 10.80
N ARG A 178 -33.38 27.24 10.84
CA ARG A 178 -33.34 28.42 11.73
C ARG A 178 -33.33 28.01 13.21
N ALA A 179 -34.10 27.01 13.59
CA ALA A 179 -34.08 26.48 14.96
C ALA A 179 -32.75 25.78 15.28
N LEU A 180 -32.25 24.94 14.36
CA LEU A 180 -30.98 24.24 14.52
C LEU A 180 -29.81 25.22 14.66
N ARG A 181 -29.75 26.26 13.82
CA ARG A 181 -28.75 27.33 13.90
C ARG A 181 -28.77 28.06 15.25
N ARG A 182 -29.96 28.33 15.81
CA ARG A 182 -30.09 28.99 17.13
C ARG A 182 -29.59 28.11 18.28
N LEU A 183 -29.72 26.79 18.14
CA LEU A 183 -29.31 25.81 19.15
C LEU A 183 -27.86 25.34 18.97
N THR A 184 -27.20 25.74 17.88
CA THR A 184 -25.80 25.39 17.62
C THR A 184 -24.90 26.06 18.67
N GLN A 185 -24.18 25.25 19.44
CA GLN A 185 -23.16 25.68 20.39
C GLN A 185 -21.78 25.30 19.86
N ASP A 186 -20.75 26.07 20.23
CA ASP A 186 -19.35 25.86 19.82
C ASP A 186 -19.10 25.76 18.30
N GLY A 187 -20.07 26.18 17.48
CA GLY A 187 -20.03 25.99 16.02
C GLY A 187 -20.07 24.52 15.59
N MET A 188 -20.69 23.65 16.39
CA MET A 188 -20.74 22.19 16.16
C MET A 188 -22.16 21.66 15.99
N LEU A 189 -22.29 20.64 15.14
CA LEU A 189 -23.51 19.83 15.00
C LEU A 189 -23.16 18.35 15.21
N SER A 190 -24.01 17.60 15.90
CA SER A 190 -23.88 16.15 16.04
C SER A 190 -24.36 15.45 14.77
N VAL A 191 -23.61 14.46 14.29
CA VAL A 191 -23.97 13.64 13.13
C VAL A 191 -23.75 12.16 13.44
N LYS A 192 -24.71 11.31 13.04
CA LYS A 192 -24.57 9.85 13.07
C LYS A 192 -24.99 9.26 11.73
N MET A 193 -24.18 8.34 11.23
CA MET A 193 -24.43 7.57 10.02
C MET A 193 -24.45 6.08 10.35
N THR A 194 -25.33 5.34 9.70
CA THR A 194 -25.28 3.88 9.61
C THR A 194 -25.05 3.53 8.15
N MET A 195 -23.95 2.83 7.91
CA MET A 195 -23.52 2.41 6.58
C MET A 195 -23.68 0.90 6.48
N ASP A 196 -24.47 0.45 5.51
CA ASP A 196 -24.48 -0.95 5.13
C ASP A 196 -23.20 -1.28 4.35
N ALA A 197 -22.86 -2.57 4.29
CA ALA A 197 -21.71 -3.04 3.50
C ALA A 197 -21.82 -2.61 2.03
N VAL A 198 -20.66 -2.46 1.39
CA VAL A 198 -20.58 -2.15 -0.04
C VAL A 198 -20.49 -3.40 -0.88
N GLU A 199 -20.88 -3.26 -2.14
CA GLU A 199 -20.69 -4.32 -3.12
C GLU A 199 -19.21 -4.56 -3.42
N ASP A 200 -18.72 -5.76 -3.09
CA ASP A 200 -17.33 -6.17 -3.25
C ASP A 200 -17.12 -7.07 -4.47
N GLY A 201 -18.20 -7.51 -5.13
CA GLY A 201 -18.19 -8.22 -6.39
C GLY A 201 -17.72 -9.67 -6.33
N VAL A 202 -17.26 -10.13 -5.17
CA VAL A 202 -16.70 -11.48 -4.96
C VAL A 202 -17.67 -12.59 -5.39
N GLU A 203 -18.98 -12.34 -5.32
CA GLU A 203 -20.00 -13.34 -5.64
C GLU A 203 -20.56 -13.25 -7.07
N HIS A 204 -20.67 -12.06 -7.67
CA HIS A 204 -21.33 -11.91 -8.98
C HIS A 204 -20.91 -10.67 -9.81
N TRP A 205 -19.78 -10.02 -9.49
CA TRP A 205 -19.18 -8.87 -10.22
C TRP A 205 -20.17 -7.90 -10.91
N PRO A 206 -21.01 -7.17 -10.16
CA PRO A 206 -22.01 -6.26 -10.74
C PRO A 206 -21.44 -4.85 -11.08
N ASP A 207 -22.25 -4.00 -11.72
CA ASP A 207 -21.86 -2.64 -12.13
C ASP A 207 -21.76 -1.63 -10.96
N ASN A 208 -22.26 -1.98 -9.76
CA ASN A 208 -22.37 -1.09 -8.59
C ASN A 208 -21.31 -1.39 -7.50
N LEU A 209 -20.13 -1.87 -7.88
CA LEU A 209 -19.01 -2.09 -6.97
C LEU A 209 -18.70 -0.85 -6.14
N THR A 210 -18.31 -1.03 -4.87
CA THR A 210 -17.98 0.02 -3.90
C THR A 210 -19.16 0.88 -3.41
N PHE A 211 -20.39 0.65 -3.88
CA PHE A 211 -21.57 1.39 -3.39
C PHE A 211 -22.32 0.63 -2.29
N GLY A 212 -22.82 1.37 -1.31
CA GLY A 212 -23.63 0.86 -0.20
C GLY A 212 -24.71 1.85 0.23
N ARG A 213 -25.69 1.36 0.99
CA ARG A 213 -26.78 2.19 1.53
C ARG A 213 -26.31 2.92 2.79
N VAL A 214 -26.72 4.18 2.94
CA VAL A 214 -26.48 4.99 4.15
C VAL A 214 -27.78 5.60 4.65
N VAL A 215 -27.96 5.63 5.98
CA VAL A 215 -28.93 6.49 6.66
C VAL A 215 -28.25 7.27 7.77
N GLY A 216 -28.77 8.43 8.12
CA GLY A 216 -28.18 9.19 9.22
C GLY A 216 -29.02 10.35 9.70
N SER A 217 -28.56 10.96 10.78
CA SER A 217 -29.22 12.08 11.43
C SER A 217 -28.24 13.16 11.84
N VAL A 218 -28.66 14.42 11.71
CA VAL A 218 -27.95 15.62 12.16
C VAL A 218 -28.80 16.37 13.19
N GLY A 219 -28.20 16.70 14.33
CA GLY A 219 -28.84 17.51 15.37
C GLY A 219 -27.85 18.46 16.04
N PRO A 220 -28.27 19.24 17.03
CA PRO A 220 -27.35 20.09 17.78
C PRO A 220 -26.20 19.29 18.45
N HIS A 221 -25.08 19.94 18.71
CA HIS A 221 -24.14 19.52 19.74
C HIS A 221 -24.27 20.50 20.91
N PHE A 222 -24.23 19.98 22.15
CA PHE A 222 -24.26 20.81 23.34
C PHE A 222 -22.95 20.76 24.12
N GLU A 223 -22.63 21.87 24.79
CA GLU A 223 -21.41 21.99 25.58
C GLU A 223 -21.27 20.83 26.59
N GLY A 224 -20.11 20.19 26.58
CA GLY A 224 -19.81 19.09 27.48
C GLY A 224 -20.37 17.73 27.07
N GLU A 225 -21.06 17.62 25.94
CA GLU A 225 -21.34 16.33 25.34
C GLU A 225 -20.08 15.74 24.68
N PRO A 226 -19.89 14.41 24.71
CA PRO A 226 -18.86 13.75 23.90
C PRO A 226 -19.06 14.05 22.40
N ARG A 227 -18.01 13.92 21.61
CA ARG A 227 -18.00 14.22 20.18
C ARG A 227 -18.24 13.01 19.28
N ARG A 228 -17.96 11.79 19.74
CA ARG A 228 -18.03 10.57 18.87
C ARG A 228 -19.08 9.54 19.25
N PHE A 229 -19.77 9.70 20.36
CA PHE A 229 -20.83 8.76 20.77
C PHE A 229 -21.93 9.50 21.54
N LEU A 230 -23.08 8.87 21.74
CA LEU A 230 -24.14 9.42 22.59
C LEU A 230 -23.90 9.03 24.05
N ALA A 231 -23.59 9.97 24.94
CA ALA A 231 -23.58 9.71 26.40
C ALA A 231 -25.00 9.59 26.98
N GLY A 232 -25.73 8.56 26.55
CA GLY A 232 -27.08 8.24 26.98
C GLY A 232 -27.15 6.83 27.56
N ARG A 233 -28.18 6.09 27.20
CA ARG A 233 -28.40 4.70 27.61
C ARG A 233 -27.96 3.75 26.51
N ARG A 234 -27.50 2.57 26.90
CA ARG A 234 -27.08 1.51 25.98
C ARG A 234 -27.91 0.27 26.18
N LEU A 235 -28.72 -0.07 25.19
CA LEU A 235 -29.50 -1.31 25.17
C LEU A 235 -28.67 -2.41 24.50
N ARG A 236 -28.31 -3.45 25.25
CA ARG A 236 -27.55 -4.60 24.77
C ARG A 236 -28.49 -5.70 24.31
N ARG A 237 -27.99 -6.58 23.44
CA ARG A 237 -28.73 -7.74 22.93
C ARG A 237 -29.00 -8.68 24.12
N ALA A 238 -30.27 -9.01 24.38
CA ALA A 238 -30.65 -9.79 25.56
C ALA A 238 -30.22 -11.27 25.48
N GLY A 239 -29.95 -11.78 24.27
CA GLY A 239 -29.43 -13.13 24.04
C GLY A 239 -29.47 -13.53 22.56
N ASP A 240 -28.98 -14.72 22.24
CA ASP A 240 -28.79 -15.18 20.85
C ASP A 240 -30.06 -15.35 20.03
N ARG A 241 -31.22 -15.42 20.69
CA ARG A 241 -32.54 -15.51 20.03
C ARG A 241 -33.16 -14.14 19.75
N SER A 242 -32.57 -13.05 20.24
CA SER A 242 -33.08 -11.72 19.93
C SER A 242 -32.83 -11.40 18.45
N PRO A 243 -33.85 -10.96 17.70
CA PRO A 243 -33.70 -10.54 16.30
C PRO A 243 -33.06 -9.14 16.19
N LEU A 244 -32.79 -8.50 17.33
CA LEU A 244 -32.23 -7.17 17.44
C LEU A 244 -30.77 -7.21 17.90
N PHE A 245 -29.98 -6.27 17.40
CA PHE A 245 -28.64 -5.97 17.89
C PHE A 245 -28.64 -4.77 18.85
N HIS A 246 -27.47 -4.33 19.33
CA HIS A 246 -27.36 -3.22 20.28
C HIS A 246 -28.02 -1.92 19.77
N ALA A 247 -28.58 -1.13 20.68
CA ALA A 247 -29.22 0.14 20.33
C ALA A 247 -28.87 1.26 21.33
N PRO A 248 -28.37 2.41 20.86
CA PRO A 248 -28.33 3.65 21.62
C PRO A 248 -29.74 4.12 21.98
N CYS A 249 -29.90 4.66 23.19
CA CYS A 249 -31.16 5.17 23.68
C CYS A 249 -30.97 6.47 24.45
N ARG A 250 -31.90 7.43 24.32
CA ARG A 250 -31.91 8.67 25.10
C ARG A 250 -33.28 8.88 25.72
N VAL A 251 -33.29 9.15 27.02
CA VAL A 251 -34.47 9.66 27.74
C VAL A 251 -34.34 11.17 27.81
N ASP A 252 -35.18 11.89 27.09
CA ASP A 252 -35.27 13.34 27.11
C ASP A 252 -36.37 13.78 28.09
N GLU A 253 -35.95 14.13 29.30
CA GLU A 253 -36.87 14.57 30.35
C GLU A 253 -37.62 15.87 30.00
N PRO A 254 -37.00 16.90 29.38
CA PRO A 254 -37.70 18.13 29.01
C PRO A 254 -38.86 17.90 28.03
N SER A 255 -38.69 17.07 27.00
CA SER A 255 -39.76 16.76 26.05
C SER A 255 -40.65 15.59 26.48
N GLY A 256 -40.29 14.88 27.55
CA GLY A 256 -40.94 13.65 28.01
C GLY A 256 -40.88 12.53 26.96
N THR A 257 -39.78 12.45 26.20
CA THR A 257 -39.65 11.58 25.04
C THR A 257 -38.48 10.63 25.20
N VAL A 258 -38.66 9.37 24.82
CA VAL A 258 -37.59 8.38 24.70
C VAL A 258 -37.31 8.13 23.23
N PHE A 259 -36.04 8.20 22.87
CA PHE A 259 -35.54 7.92 21.53
C PHE A 259 -34.74 6.62 21.56
N VAL A 260 -35.04 5.71 20.62
CA VAL A 260 -34.33 4.44 20.47
C VAL A 260 -33.82 4.36 19.03
N ASP A 261 -32.49 4.32 18.87
CA ASP A 261 -31.84 4.21 17.56
C ASP A 261 -31.74 2.73 17.17
N LEU A 262 -32.65 2.29 16.32
CA LEU A 262 -32.75 0.91 15.82
C LEU A 262 -32.14 0.74 14.42
N ALA A 263 -31.64 1.83 13.81
CA ALA A 263 -30.91 1.72 12.54
C ALA A 263 -29.75 0.73 12.66
N ASN A 264 -29.21 0.65 13.88
CA ASN A 264 -28.06 -0.16 14.20
C ASN A 264 -28.40 -1.47 14.93
N SER A 265 -29.62 -1.97 14.71
CA SER A 265 -30.19 -3.08 15.48
C SER A 265 -30.92 -4.11 14.62
N ILE A 266 -31.77 -3.68 13.69
CA ILE A 266 -32.64 -4.57 12.89
C ILE A 266 -31.89 -5.06 11.65
N ARG A 267 -31.92 -6.36 11.34
CA ARG A 267 -31.32 -6.90 10.11
C ARG A 267 -32.08 -6.49 8.84
N ALA A 268 -31.50 -6.70 7.67
CA ALA A 268 -32.17 -6.55 6.38
C ALA A 268 -32.40 -7.92 5.74
N GLU A 269 -33.45 -8.03 4.93
CA GLU A 269 -33.79 -9.24 4.16
C GLU A 269 -32.69 -9.62 3.17
N GLY A 270 -31.83 -8.67 2.81
CA GLY A 270 -30.66 -8.83 1.94
C GLY A 270 -29.85 -7.53 1.85
N ARG A 271 -28.70 -7.57 1.19
CA ARG A 271 -27.84 -6.38 0.96
C ARG A 271 -28.64 -5.23 0.35
N GLY A 272 -28.62 -4.07 1.01
CA GLY A 272 -29.37 -2.87 0.58
C GLY A 272 -30.90 -3.02 0.56
N GLY A 273 -31.43 -4.17 0.96
CA GLY A 273 -32.86 -4.49 0.96
C GLY A 273 -33.62 -3.89 2.15
N PRO A 274 -34.95 -4.05 2.21
CA PRO A 274 -35.75 -3.62 3.36
C PRO A 274 -35.30 -4.32 4.64
N LEU A 275 -35.60 -3.69 5.79
CA LEU A 275 -35.37 -4.31 7.10
C LEU A 275 -36.29 -5.52 7.30
N GLU A 276 -35.81 -6.53 8.02
CA GLU A 276 -36.61 -7.69 8.44
C GLU A 276 -37.78 -7.23 9.35
N ASP A 277 -38.93 -7.88 9.21
CA ASP A 277 -40.07 -7.65 10.09
C ASP A 277 -39.82 -8.28 11.47
N VAL A 278 -39.62 -7.41 12.47
CA VAL A 278 -39.38 -7.80 13.87
C VAL A 278 -40.66 -7.79 14.72
N GLY A 279 -41.82 -7.60 14.08
CA GLY A 279 -43.10 -7.45 14.73
C GLY A 279 -43.21 -6.15 15.55
N PRO A 280 -44.36 -5.93 16.21
CA PRO A 280 -44.55 -4.75 17.05
C PRO A 280 -43.64 -4.83 18.29
N LEU A 281 -42.97 -3.71 18.57
CA LEU A 281 -42.06 -3.55 19.70
C LEU A 281 -42.63 -2.59 20.73
N ALA A 282 -42.20 -2.73 21.99
CA ALA A 282 -42.57 -1.79 23.04
C ALA A 282 -41.36 -1.42 23.91
N LEU A 283 -41.36 -0.19 24.41
CA LEU A 283 -40.45 0.26 25.46
C LEU A 283 -40.95 -0.27 26.81
N ALA A 284 -40.04 -0.86 27.58
CA ALA A 284 -40.32 -1.38 28.90
C ALA A 284 -39.25 -0.93 29.92
N VAL A 285 -39.59 -1.05 31.20
CA VAL A 285 -38.60 -1.06 32.29
C VAL A 285 -38.51 -2.47 32.86
N LEU A 286 -37.35 -2.85 33.36
CA LEU A 286 -37.17 -4.09 34.09
C LEU A 286 -37.29 -3.85 35.60
N ASP A 287 -38.03 -4.71 36.27
CA ASP A 287 -38.06 -4.76 37.74
C ASP A 287 -36.82 -5.46 38.30
N ASP A 288 -36.79 -5.65 39.63
CA ASP A 288 -35.65 -6.24 40.34
C ASP A 288 -35.45 -7.74 40.02
N ASP A 289 -36.51 -8.42 39.54
CA ASP A 289 -36.49 -9.80 39.05
C ASP A 289 -36.24 -9.88 37.53
N ALA A 290 -35.83 -8.75 36.91
CA ALA A 290 -35.64 -8.59 35.48
C ALA A 290 -36.89 -8.87 34.61
N ARG A 291 -38.09 -8.76 35.19
CA ARG A 291 -39.35 -8.91 34.45
C ARG A 291 -39.73 -7.58 33.78
N PRO A 292 -40.17 -7.61 32.51
CA PRO A 292 -40.54 -6.40 31.80
C PRO A 292 -41.89 -5.86 32.23
N GLN A 293 -41.92 -4.58 32.58
CA GLN A 293 -43.13 -3.76 32.67
C GLN A 293 -43.18 -2.83 31.45
N VAL A 294 -44.14 -3.08 30.56
CA VAL A 294 -44.34 -2.27 29.34
C VAL A 294 -44.74 -0.84 29.73
N LEU A 295 -44.05 0.14 29.16
CA LEU A 295 -44.38 1.55 29.29
C LEU A 295 -45.30 1.99 28.14
N ALA A 296 -44.84 1.84 26.91
CA ALA A 296 -45.53 2.32 25.71
C ALA A 296 -45.02 1.61 24.44
N PRO A 297 -45.85 1.50 23.39
CA PRO A 297 -45.43 0.92 22.11
C PRO A 297 -44.38 1.79 21.41
N LEU A 298 -43.50 1.16 20.64
CA LEU A 298 -42.57 1.80 19.71
C LEU A 298 -43.24 1.89 18.34
N ASP A 299 -44.12 2.87 18.16
CA ASP A 299 -44.89 3.05 16.93
C ASP A 299 -44.04 3.54 15.75
N GLY A 300 -44.54 3.34 14.52
CA GLY A 300 -43.95 3.89 13.29
C GLY A 300 -42.77 3.12 12.72
N ILE A 301 -42.52 1.91 13.21
CA ILE A 301 -41.55 0.95 12.65
C ILE A 301 -42.23 0.18 11.49
N ASP A 302 -42.39 0.87 10.36
CA ASP A 302 -42.90 0.31 9.11
C ASP A 302 -41.79 0.13 8.06
N ARG A 303 -42.13 -0.33 6.86
CA ARG A 303 -41.15 -0.58 5.78
C ARG A 303 -40.31 0.65 5.39
N GLY A 304 -40.82 1.87 5.59
CA GLY A 304 -40.10 3.11 5.28
C GLY A 304 -39.40 3.74 6.49
N PHE A 305 -39.49 3.12 7.68
CA PHE A 305 -38.93 3.63 8.94
C PHE A 305 -37.43 3.92 8.84
N TYR A 306 -36.69 3.04 8.19
CA TYR A 306 -35.24 3.10 8.10
C TYR A 306 -34.79 4.37 7.37
N GLU A 307 -35.26 4.61 6.14
CA GLU A 307 -34.90 5.81 5.39
C GLU A 307 -35.58 7.08 5.94
N ARG A 308 -36.87 7.00 6.31
CA ARG A 308 -37.65 8.18 6.71
C ARG A 308 -37.17 8.79 8.02
N SER A 309 -36.83 7.96 9.00
CA SER A 309 -36.49 8.39 10.36
C SER A 309 -35.04 8.06 10.75
N ALA A 310 -34.21 7.67 9.78
CA ALA A 310 -32.87 7.16 10.02
C ALA A 310 -32.85 6.01 11.05
N GLY A 311 -33.90 5.17 11.06
CA GLY A 311 -34.12 4.09 12.02
C GLY A 311 -34.29 4.54 13.49
N ILE A 312 -34.63 5.79 13.75
CA ILE A 312 -34.85 6.31 15.11
C ILE A 312 -36.34 6.23 15.48
N ALA A 313 -36.67 5.33 16.41
CA ALA A 313 -38.00 5.23 17.02
C ALA A 313 -38.14 6.26 18.16
N THR A 314 -39.34 6.82 18.31
CA THR A 314 -39.62 7.89 19.28
C THR A 314 -40.90 7.58 20.04
N VAL A 315 -40.87 7.65 21.37
CA VAL A 315 -42.01 7.37 22.25
C VAL A 315 -42.21 8.52 23.22
N ARG A 316 -43.41 9.08 23.28
CA ARG A 316 -43.77 10.09 24.28
C ARG A 316 -44.34 9.40 25.51
N LEU A 317 -43.80 9.71 26.67
CA LEU A 317 -44.21 9.13 27.95
C LEU A 317 -45.02 10.14 28.75
N ASP A 318 -46.01 9.63 29.48
CA ASP A 318 -46.63 10.39 30.56
C ASP A 318 -45.66 10.58 31.73
N ARG A 319 -46.07 11.36 32.73
CA ARG A 319 -45.22 11.70 33.87
C ARG A 319 -44.83 10.49 34.72
N ALA A 320 -45.70 9.48 34.85
CA ALA A 320 -45.45 8.30 35.65
C ALA A 320 -44.50 7.34 34.92
N GLN A 321 -44.75 7.11 33.63
CA GLN A 321 -43.88 6.33 32.75
C GLN A 321 -42.49 6.96 32.64
N LEU A 322 -42.39 8.28 32.49
CA LEU A 322 -41.12 8.99 32.42
C LEU A 322 -40.32 8.86 33.73
N ALA A 323 -40.99 8.93 34.88
CA ALA A 323 -40.34 8.72 36.17
C ALA A 323 -39.77 7.29 36.33
N LEU A 324 -40.49 6.28 35.83
CA LEU A 324 -40.01 4.89 35.78
C LEU A 324 -38.81 4.76 34.84
N ALA A 325 -38.93 5.24 33.60
CA ALA A 325 -37.86 5.24 32.61
C ALA A 325 -36.59 5.89 33.16
N GLY A 326 -36.71 7.02 33.86
CA GLY A 326 -35.59 7.77 34.44
C GLY A 326 -34.81 7.04 35.55
N ARG A 327 -35.39 6.01 36.20
CA ARG A 327 -34.79 5.38 37.40
C ARG A 327 -34.60 3.86 37.30
N ARG A 328 -35.27 3.20 36.38
CA ARG A 328 -35.18 1.75 36.17
C ARG A 328 -34.34 1.44 34.93
N ARG A 329 -33.94 0.17 34.81
CA ARG A 329 -33.31 -0.37 33.60
C ARG A 329 -34.32 -0.36 32.47
N LEU A 330 -33.96 0.21 31.32
CA LEU A 330 -34.76 0.16 30.11
C LEU A 330 -34.56 -1.14 29.36
N ALA A 331 -35.61 -1.54 28.68
CA ALA A 331 -35.64 -2.66 27.75
C ALA A 331 -36.52 -2.34 26.53
N VAL A 332 -36.23 -3.04 25.43
CA VAL A 332 -37.14 -3.19 24.30
C VAL A 332 -37.64 -4.63 24.31
N VAL A 333 -38.95 -4.79 24.23
CA VAL A 333 -39.62 -6.09 24.31
C VAL A 333 -40.49 -6.33 23.08
N SER A 334 -40.80 -7.60 22.79
CA SER A 334 -41.87 -7.95 21.86
C SER A 334 -43.22 -7.50 22.41
N ALA A 335 -44.13 -7.05 21.55
CA ALA A 335 -45.51 -6.82 21.95
C ALA A 335 -46.25 -8.16 22.17
N GLY A 336 -47.13 -8.21 23.18
CA GLY A 336 -47.97 -9.38 23.48
C GLY A 336 -48.26 -9.53 24.99
N ASP A 337 -49.09 -10.50 25.35
CA ASP A 337 -49.48 -10.76 26.75
C ASP A 337 -48.29 -11.21 27.63
N THR A 338 -47.31 -11.88 27.00
CA THR A 338 -46.06 -12.32 27.66
C THR A 338 -44.87 -11.72 26.90
N PRO A 339 -44.51 -10.45 27.13
CA PRO A 339 -43.48 -9.74 26.37
C PRO A 339 -42.09 -10.35 26.64
N ALA A 340 -41.36 -10.66 25.58
CA ALA A 340 -39.99 -11.16 25.67
C ALA A 340 -38.99 -10.00 25.59
N THR A 341 -38.01 -9.97 26.49
CA THR A 341 -36.92 -8.98 26.46
C THR A 341 -36.00 -9.24 25.27
N LEU A 342 -35.95 -8.30 24.33
CA LEU A 342 -35.11 -8.38 23.13
C LEU A 342 -33.82 -7.57 23.30
N LEU A 343 -33.92 -6.38 23.90
CA LEU A 343 -32.80 -5.53 24.28
C LEU A 343 -32.95 -5.06 25.73
N ALA A 344 -31.84 -4.89 26.45
CA ALA A 344 -31.86 -4.37 27.81
C ALA A 344 -30.57 -3.64 28.19
N GLU A 345 -30.65 -2.66 29.09
CA GLU A 345 -29.46 -2.10 29.76
C GLU A 345 -28.75 -3.16 30.61
N ASN A 346 -27.45 -2.94 30.89
CA ASN A 346 -26.67 -3.72 31.85
C ASN A 346 -27.40 -3.84 33.20
N ALA A 347 -27.05 -4.85 34.01
CA ALA A 347 -27.71 -5.12 35.29
C ALA A 347 -27.71 -3.92 36.26
N ASP A 348 -26.68 -3.08 36.21
CA ASP A 348 -26.55 -1.87 37.02
C ASP A 348 -26.88 -0.57 36.25
N ALA A 349 -27.43 -0.72 35.04
CA ALA A 349 -27.70 0.34 34.08
C ALA A 349 -26.49 1.24 33.78
N SER A 350 -25.26 0.76 34.04
CA SER A 350 -24.03 1.49 33.73
C SER A 350 -23.61 1.28 32.29
N TRP A 351 -22.97 2.28 31.73
CA TRP A 351 -22.26 2.13 30.46
C TRP A 351 -21.11 3.13 30.39
N VAL A 352 -19.96 2.63 29.97
CA VAL A 352 -18.73 3.39 29.79
C VAL A 352 -18.39 3.45 28.31
N HIS A 353 -18.00 4.62 27.81
CA HIS A 353 -17.57 4.79 26.43
C HIS A 353 -16.43 5.79 26.31
N ALA A 354 -15.49 5.54 25.40
CA ALA A 354 -14.43 6.48 25.06
C ALA A 354 -14.93 7.52 24.06
N ASP A 355 -14.49 8.77 24.20
CA ASP A 355 -14.77 9.82 23.19
C ASP A 355 -13.94 9.66 21.91
N GLY A 356 -12.94 8.80 21.93
CA GLY A 356 -12.14 8.39 20.79
C GLY A 356 -11.50 7.06 21.12
N SER A 357 -11.68 6.08 20.25
CA SER A 357 -11.24 4.69 20.45
C SER A 357 -9.92 4.37 19.76
N VAL A 358 -9.48 5.18 18.81
CA VAL A 358 -8.22 4.97 18.07
C VAL A 358 -7.13 5.90 18.58
N LEU A 359 -5.98 5.35 18.95
CA LEU A 359 -4.81 6.09 19.43
C LEU A 359 -3.55 5.70 18.65
N ARG A 360 -2.73 6.68 18.33
CA ARG A 360 -1.43 6.53 17.67
C ARG A 360 -0.34 7.07 18.60
N LEU A 361 0.65 6.23 18.93
CA LEU A 361 1.75 6.54 19.85
C LEU A 361 3.07 6.50 19.09
N HIS A 362 3.91 7.50 19.31
CA HIS A 362 5.20 7.65 18.62
C HIS A 362 6.34 7.71 19.66
N PRO A 363 6.88 6.55 20.08
CA PRO A 363 7.93 6.48 21.10
C PRO A 363 9.13 7.39 20.78
N GLY A 364 9.69 8.04 21.80
CA GLY A 364 10.84 8.92 21.65
C GLY A 364 10.54 10.31 21.05
N THR A 365 9.26 10.67 20.93
CA THR A 365 8.80 11.99 20.45
C THR A 365 7.83 12.62 21.47
N PRO A 366 7.48 13.91 21.37
CA PRO A 366 6.42 14.50 22.19
C PRO A 366 5.04 13.81 22.07
N GLN A 367 4.84 12.99 21.03
CA GLN A 367 3.65 12.18 20.81
C GLN A 367 3.81 10.71 21.28
N GLU A 368 4.76 10.43 22.16
CA GLU A 368 4.90 9.11 22.82
C GLU A 368 3.69 8.79 23.71
N SER A 369 2.96 9.81 24.16
CA SER A 369 1.71 9.67 24.90
C SER A 369 0.53 10.21 24.12
N ALA A 370 -0.58 9.48 24.15
CA ALA A 370 -1.88 9.93 23.66
C ALA A 370 -2.98 9.48 24.61
N GLY A 371 -4.11 10.17 24.60
CA GLY A 371 -5.16 9.93 25.56
C GLY A 371 -6.55 10.22 25.01
N THR A 372 -7.53 9.68 25.72
CA THR A 372 -8.95 9.86 25.45
C THR A 372 -9.67 10.14 26.77
N THR A 373 -10.93 10.55 26.69
CA THR A 373 -11.79 10.68 27.87
C THR A 373 -12.80 9.55 27.85
N LEU A 374 -12.83 8.77 28.93
CA LEU A 374 -13.89 7.81 29.20
C LEU A 374 -15.06 8.54 29.88
N TYR A 375 -16.27 8.27 29.43
CA TYR A 375 -17.50 8.76 30.03
C TYR A 375 -18.26 7.58 30.61
N ALA A 376 -18.55 7.62 31.91
CA ALA A 376 -19.46 6.68 32.56
C ALA A 376 -20.83 7.32 32.72
N THR A 377 -21.86 6.56 32.35
CA THR A 377 -23.25 6.90 32.60
C THR A 377 -23.91 5.83 33.45
N ARG A 378 -24.95 6.20 34.19
CA ARG A 378 -25.90 5.29 34.82
C ARG A 378 -27.31 5.81 34.56
N HIS A 379 -28.19 4.96 34.02
CA HIS A 379 -29.53 5.40 33.57
C HIS A 379 -29.48 6.61 32.60
N GLY A 380 -28.42 6.70 31.78
CA GLY A 380 -28.20 7.79 30.84
C GLY A 380 -27.81 9.13 31.45
N ARG A 381 -27.51 9.18 32.75
CA ARG A 381 -26.98 10.37 33.44
C ARG A 381 -25.50 10.17 33.79
N PRO A 382 -24.69 11.24 33.86
CA PRO A 382 -23.30 11.13 34.29
C PRO A 382 -23.13 10.39 35.62
N ALA A 383 -22.21 9.41 35.67
CA ALA A 383 -21.94 8.61 36.86
C ALA A 383 -20.58 8.98 37.45
N ALA A 384 -20.59 9.71 38.57
CA ALA A 384 -19.40 10.15 39.28
C ALA A 384 -18.82 9.07 40.20
N GLY A 385 -17.50 9.10 40.43
CA GLY A 385 -16.80 8.20 41.35
C GLY A 385 -16.76 6.73 40.89
N VAL A 386 -17.05 6.46 39.62
CA VAL A 386 -16.97 5.11 39.05
C VAL A 386 -15.49 4.79 38.81
N ARG A 387 -15.02 3.70 39.43
CA ARG A 387 -13.68 3.15 39.17
C ARG A 387 -13.73 2.35 37.87
N LEU A 388 -12.85 2.68 36.94
CA LEU A 388 -12.77 2.05 35.62
C LEU A 388 -11.47 1.27 35.52
N PHE A 389 -11.55 0.04 34.99
CA PHE A 389 -10.37 -0.73 34.63
C PHE A 389 -9.92 -0.40 33.21
N LEU A 390 -8.62 -0.52 32.98
CA LEU A 390 -8.00 -0.58 31.67
C LEU A 390 -7.21 -1.88 31.63
N ASP A 391 -7.44 -2.70 30.62
CA ASP A 391 -6.78 -3.99 30.50
C ASP A 391 -6.38 -4.25 29.06
N ALA A 392 -5.08 -4.40 28.83
CA ALA A 392 -4.60 -4.82 27.53
C ALA A 392 -4.37 -6.35 27.45
N GLY A 393 -4.48 -7.09 28.59
CA GLY A 393 -4.19 -8.53 28.82
C GLY A 393 -2.91 -8.77 29.65
N SER A 394 -2.25 -9.94 29.52
CA SER A 394 -1.08 -10.32 30.33
C SER A 394 0.31 -10.43 29.63
N GLY A 395 0.44 -10.09 28.35
CA GLY A 395 1.71 -10.22 27.60
C GLY A 395 2.62 -8.97 27.64
N PRO A 396 3.89 -9.07 27.20
CA PRO A 396 4.75 -7.92 26.96
C PRO A 396 4.07 -6.97 25.97
N ARG A 397 4.07 -5.68 26.27
CA ARG A 397 3.41 -4.68 25.42
C ARG A 397 4.25 -3.43 25.24
N PRO A 398 4.18 -2.81 24.06
CA PRO A 398 4.77 -1.51 23.81
C PRO A 398 3.87 -0.37 24.31
N VAL A 399 2.99 -0.62 25.28
CA VAL A 399 2.08 0.39 25.83
C VAL A 399 1.99 0.29 27.35
N SER A 400 2.19 1.42 28.01
CA SER A 400 1.94 1.65 29.43
C SER A 400 0.55 2.28 29.62
N LEU A 401 -0.16 1.79 30.64
CA LEU A 401 -1.53 2.18 30.96
C LEU A 401 -1.67 2.38 32.48
N PRO A 402 -2.52 3.31 32.94
CA PRO A 402 -2.84 3.43 34.35
C PRO A 402 -3.65 2.20 34.80
N GLU A 403 -3.39 1.69 36.00
CA GLU A 403 -4.09 0.51 36.54
C GLU A 403 -5.60 0.73 36.65
N GLU A 404 -5.99 1.92 37.09
CA GLU A 404 -7.37 2.36 37.16
C GLU A 404 -7.49 3.88 36.97
N VAL A 405 -8.68 4.32 36.56
CA VAL A 405 -9.07 5.73 36.57
C VAL A 405 -10.43 5.89 37.22
N VAL A 406 -10.70 7.07 37.79
CA VAL A 406 -11.96 7.36 38.49
C VAL A 406 -12.67 8.53 37.82
N THR A 407 -13.98 8.39 37.62
CA THR A 407 -14.77 9.46 37.00
C THR A 407 -15.03 10.64 37.94
N ASP A 408 -14.96 11.85 37.38
CA ASP A 408 -15.28 13.10 38.06
C ASP A 408 -16.79 13.32 38.26
N ALA A 409 -17.18 14.47 38.79
CA ALA A 409 -18.59 14.85 39.01
C ALA A 409 -19.43 14.88 37.71
N ARG A 410 -18.80 14.97 36.54
CA ARG A 410 -19.42 14.94 35.22
C ARG A 410 -19.34 13.56 34.57
N GLY A 411 -18.97 12.53 35.33
CA GLY A 411 -18.84 11.16 34.86
C GLY A 411 -17.67 10.94 33.92
N ARG A 412 -16.64 11.79 33.93
CA ARG A 412 -15.50 11.74 33.00
C ARG A 412 -14.23 11.28 33.69
N ALA A 413 -13.45 10.44 33.02
CA ALA A 413 -12.10 10.06 33.44
C ALA A 413 -11.13 10.22 32.27
N ARG A 414 -10.05 10.97 32.46
CA ARG A 414 -9.00 11.11 31.45
C ARG A 414 -8.08 9.91 31.52
N VAL A 415 -7.85 9.27 30.37
CA VAL A 415 -6.89 8.18 30.21
C VAL A 415 -5.75 8.67 29.34
N THR A 416 -4.52 8.40 29.76
CA THR A 416 -3.32 8.64 28.95
C THR A 416 -2.55 7.35 28.87
N LEU A 417 -2.20 6.94 27.65
CA LEU A 417 -1.36 5.79 27.36
C LEU A 417 -0.01 6.30 26.88
N THR A 418 1.07 5.59 27.21
CA THR A 418 2.42 5.93 26.75
C THR A 418 3.03 4.74 26.02
N GLY A 419 3.56 4.98 24.83
CA GLY A 419 4.18 3.97 23.99
C GLY A 419 5.66 3.77 24.33
N THR A 420 6.13 2.55 24.23
CA THR A 420 7.57 2.22 24.20
C THR A 420 7.91 1.60 22.85
N ASP A 421 9.15 1.75 22.41
CA ASP A 421 9.60 1.21 21.11
C ASP A 421 9.37 -0.32 21.07
N PRO A 422 8.53 -0.82 20.14
CA PRO A 422 8.28 -2.25 20.02
C PRO A 422 9.42 -3.01 19.33
N GLY A 423 10.37 -2.33 18.68
CA GLY A 423 11.51 -2.98 18.00
C GLY A 423 11.13 -3.71 16.71
N ASN A 424 10.16 -3.17 15.95
CA ASN A 424 9.64 -3.67 14.68
C ASN A 424 9.35 -5.19 14.64
N PRO A 425 8.43 -5.70 15.48
CA PRO A 425 8.12 -7.12 15.54
C PRO A 425 7.44 -7.65 14.28
N ARG A 426 6.89 -6.77 13.42
CA ARG A 426 6.11 -7.11 12.22
C ARG A 426 6.89 -6.93 10.91
N ARG A 427 8.16 -6.52 10.98
CA ARG A 427 9.10 -6.36 9.85
C ARG A 427 8.64 -5.37 8.78
N ALA A 428 7.81 -5.83 7.84
CA ALA A 428 7.33 -5.06 6.69
C ALA A 428 6.38 -3.93 7.10
N VAL A 429 5.74 -4.07 8.27
CA VAL A 429 4.79 -3.10 8.82
C VAL A 429 5.35 -2.49 10.09
N ASP A 430 5.54 -1.17 10.09
CA ASP A 430 6.19 -0.41 11.18
C ASP A 430 5.38 -0.44 12.48
N GLY A 431 6.00 -0.83 13.59
CA GLY A 431 5.43 -0.76 14.92
C GLY A 431 4.68 -2.02 15.36
N ALA A 432 3.73 -1.84 16.28
CA ALA A 432 2.89 -2.88 16.87
C ALA A 432 1.47 -2.38 17.17
N LEU A 433 0.56 -3.32 17.40
CA LEU A 433 -0.81 -3.06 17.80
C LEU A 433 -1.05 -3.48 19.25
N ALA A 434 -1.91 -2.74 19.94
CA ALA A 434 -2.48 -3.15 21.22
C ALA A 434 -3.98 -2.84 21.25
N GLU A 435 -4.76 -3.73 21.85
CA GLU A 435 -6.14 -3.45 22.24
C GLU A 435 -6.19 -3.21 23.75
N VAL A 436 -6.85 -2.14 24.20
CA VAL A 436 -7.03 -1.84 25.61
C VAL A 436 -8.53 -1.87 25.94
N ALA A 437 -8.99 -2.96 26.53
CA ALA A 437 -10.35 -3.09 27.03
C ALA A 437 -10.59 -2.14 28.21
N TYR A 438 -11.79 -1.58 28.29
CA TYR A 438 -12.19 -0.74 29.41
C TYR A 438 -13.63 -1.02 29.86
N GLY A 439 -13.90 -0.72 31.13
CA GLY A 439 -15.22 -0.83 31.71
C GLY A 439 -15.22 -0.55 33.21
N PRO A 440 -16.37 -0.63 33.87
CA PRO A 440 -16.44 -0.51 35.32
C PRO A 440 -15.68 -1.63 36.02
N LEU A 441 -14.89 -1.30 37.04
CA LEU A 441 -14.01 -2.24 37.74
C LEU A 441 -14.79 -3.42 38.37
N HIS A 442 -16.03 -3.20 38.82
CA HIS A 442 -16.89 -4.26 39.37
C HIS A 442 -17.39 -5.26 38.31
N ARG A 443 -17.18 -4.97 37.01
CA ARG A 443 -17.47 -5.85 35.87
C ARG A 443 -16.21 -6.16 35.05
N ARG A 444 -15.07 -6.39 35.70
CA ARG A 444 -13.74 -6.59 35.06
C ARG A 444 -13.66 -7.73 34.01
N GLY A 445 -14.69 -8.58 33.88
CA GLY A 445 -14.81 -9.61 32.82
C GLY A 445 -15.74 -9.25 31.66
N GLU A 446 -16.41 -8.11 31.70
CA GLU A 446 -17.43 -7.67 30.73
C GLU A 446 -17.12 -6.24 30.26
N PRO A 447 -16.07 -6.04 29.43
CA PRO A 447 -15.68 -4.71 28.98
C PRO A 447 -16.81 -4.06 28.19
N ASP A 448 -16.99 -2.75 28.40
CA ASP A 448 -17.99 -1.98 27.66
C ASP A 448 -17.49 -1.60 26.25
N GLY A 449 -16.17 -1.52 26.07
CA GLY A 449 -15.50 -1.22 24.81
C GLY A 449 -13.99 -1.45 24.86
N LYS A 450 -13.31 -1.09 23.76
CA LYS A 450 -11.85 -1.22 23.60
C LYS A 450 -11.27 0.04 22.95
N LEU A 451 -10.02 0.35 23.27
CA LEU A 451 -9.18 1.27 22.51
C LEU A 451 -8.29 0.47 21.56
N ALA A 452 -8.27 0.84 20.29
CA ALA A 452 -7.33 0.34 19.30
C ALA A 452 -6.10 1.26 19.29
N VAL A 453 -4.94 0.73 19.65
CA VAL A 453 -3.71 1.51 19.84
C VAL A 453 -2.66 1.03 18.84
N ARG A 454 -2.16 1.96 18.02
CA ARG A 454 -0.99 1.75 17.18
C ARG A 454 0.23 2.40 17.84
N VAL A 455 1.24 1.59 18.14
CA VAL A 455 2.55 2.07 18.61
C VAL A 455 3.55 1.95 17.47
N PHE A 456 4.07 3.06 16.97
CA PHE A 456 5.07 3.06 15.88
C PHE A 456 6.45 2.64 16.39
N ASP A 457 7.32 2.20 15.48
CA ASP A 457 8.72 1.99 15.81
C ASP A 457 9.38 3.32 16.13
N ALA A 458 10.28 3.33 17.12
CA ALA A 458 11.16 4.47 17.28
C ALA A 458 12.11 4.50 16.06
N TYR A 459 12.05 5.58 15.29
CA TYR A 459 12.91 5.74 14.12
C TYR A 459 13.72 7.02 14.23
N ARG A 460 15.04 6.86 14.26
CA ARG A 460 15.98 7.97 14.20
C ARG A 460 16.44 8.12 12.75
N ALA A 461 16.04 9.23 12.13
CA ALA A 461 16.50 9.58 10.80
C ALA A 461 18.02 9.66 10.76
N PRO A 462 18.68 9.13 9.71
CA PRO A 462 20.10 9.37 9.49
C PRO A 462 20.35 10.87 9.30
N GLU A 463 21.55 11.34 9.68
CA GLU A 463 21.90 12.76 9.54
C GLU A 463 21.90 13.21 8.07
N ARG A 464 22.24 12.30 7.16
CA ARG A 464 22.21 12.52 5.72
C ARG A 464 21.48 11.36 5.04
N PRO A 465 20.15 11.40 4.91
CA PRO A 465 19.39 10.38 4.21
C PRO A 465 19.73 10.35 2.73
N THR A 466 19.76 9.15 2.15
CA THR A 466 19.99 8.93 0.72
C THR A 466 18.75 8.36 0.04
N TRP A 467 18.67 8.55 -1.28
CA TRP A 467 17.57 7.97 -2.06
C TRP A 467 17.53 6.45 -1.93
N LEU A 468 18.64 5.76 -2.22
CA LEU A 468 18.61 4.31 -2.35
C LEU A 468 18.39 3.59 -1.02
N ARG A 469 19.05 4.04 0.05
CA ARG A 469 19.06 3.34 1.33
C ARG A 469 17.88 3.71 2.22
N ASP A 470 17.49 4.98 2.23
CA ASP A 470 16.55 5.50 3.23
C ASP A 470 15.17 5.81 2.63
N VAL A 471 15.12 6.52 1.51
CA VAL A 471 13.86 7.05 0.94
C VAL A 471 13.15 6.04 0.05
N ARG A 472 13.85 5.50 -0.95
CA ARG A 472 13.31 4.59 -1.97
C ARG A 472 12.63 3.37 -1.34
N PRO A 473 13.17 2.69 -0.30
CA PRO A 473 12.49 1.53 0.27
C PRO A 473 11.11 1.87 0.83
N VAL A 474 10.95 3.03 1.47
CA VAL A 474 9.64 3.49 1.98
C VAL A 474 8.71 3.80 0.82
N PHE A 475 9.17 4.53 -0.18
CA PHE A 475 8.37 4.90 -1.33
C PHE A 475 8.01 3.73 -2.25
N GLN A 476 8.90 2.76 -2.44
CA GLN A 476 8.63 1.52 -3.17
C GLN A 476 7.50 0.73 -2.52
N GLN A 477 7.53 0.59 -1.19
CA GLN A 477 6.47 -0.08 -0.45
C GLN A 477 5.11 0.60 -0.71
N TYR A 478 5.08 1.94 -0.74
CA TYR A 478 3.87 2.68 -1.03
C TYR A 478 3.42 2.66 -2.50
N ALA A 479 4.37 2.61 -3.44
CA ALA A 479 4.07 2.35 -4.85
C ALA A 479 3.47 0.95 -5.06
N ASN A 480 3.88 -0.03 -4.23
CA ASN A 480 3.30 -1.36 -4.23
C ASN A 480 1.89 -1.36 -3.62
N LEU A 481 1.70 -0.63 -2.52
CA LEU A 481 0.46 -0.54 -1.76
C LEU A 481 -0.69 0.17 -2.50
N TYR A 482 -0.36 1.19 -3.30
CA TYR A 482 -1.35 2.03 -3.99
C TYR A 482 -1.05 2.12 -5.49
N PRO A 483 -1.28 1.03 -6.25
CA PRO A 483 -1.01 0.97 -7.69
C PRO A 483 -1.71 2.06 -8.51
N VAL A 484 -2.83 2.59 -8.03
CA VAL A 484 -3.57 3.68 -8.67
C VAL A 484 -2.74 4.97 -8.79
N MET A 485 -1.74 5.16 -7.93
CA MET A 485 -0.89 6.36 -8.00
C MET A 485 0.03 6.35 -9.22
N ARG A 486 0.45 5.18 -9.74
CA ARG A 486 1.35 5.09 -10.90
C ARG A 486 0.79 5.73 -12.17
N ASP A 487 -0.53 5.91 -12.26
CA ASP A 487 -1.17 6.62 -13.37
C ASP A 487 -0.85 8.14 -13.36
N VAL A 488 -0.33 8.66 -12.24
CA VAL A 488 -0.04 10.09 -12.01
C VAL A 488 1.41 10.32 -11.57
N LEU A 489 1.90 9.48 -10.65
CA LEU A 489 3.20 9.55 -9.98
C LEU A 489 3.61 8.14 -9.52
N ASP A 490 4.75 7.64 -9.98
CA ASP A 490 5.38 6.45 -9.40
C ASP A 490 6.35 6.84 -8.28
N LEU A 491 5.97 6.58 -7.02
CA LEU A 491 6.82 6.85 -5.86
C LEU A 491 8.12 6.04 -5.89
N ALA A 492 8.16 4.89 -6.58
CA ALA A 492 9.38 4.11 -6.73
C ALA A 492 10.40 4.74 -7.71
N ASN A 493 9.98 5.73 -8.51
CA ASN A 493 10.81 6.38 -9.52
C ASN A 493 11.33 7.74 -9.00
N TYR A 494 12.65 7.89 -8.99
CA TYR A 494 13.33 9.08 -8.49
C TYR A 494 12.95 10.37 -9.25
N ASN A 495 12.88 10.31 -10.58
CA ASN A 495 12.59 11.47 -11.42
C ASN A 495 11.15 11.96 -11.23
N ASP A 496 10.22 11.01 -11.10
CA ASP A 496 8.83 11.28 -10.74
C ASP A 496 8.70 11.93 -9.37
N VAL A 497 9.40 11.39 -8.36
CA VAL A 497 9.42 11.97 -7.01
C VAL A 497 9.95 13.41 -7.04
N LEU A 498 11.03 13.69 -7.77
CA LEU A 498 11.56 15.05 -7.88
C LEU A 498 10.62 15.99 -8.65
N ARG A 499 10.00 15.51 -9.72
CA ARG A 499 9.00 16.26 -10.49
C ARG A 499 7.83 16.71 -9.61
N TYR A 500 7.38 15.85 -8.70
CA TYR A 500 6.23 16.12 -7.81
C TYR A 500 6.62 16.48 -6.37
N ARG A 501 7.90 16.76 -6.09
CA ARG A 501 8.43 16.96 -4.73
C ARG A 501 7.61 17.92 -3.85
N THR A 502 7.14 19.02 -4.44
CA THR A 502 6.39 20.06 -3.71
C THR A 502 5.04 19.52 -3.24
N TYR A 503 4.37 18.73 -4.08
CA TYR A 503 3.11 18.09 -3.74
C TYR A 503 3.32 16.96 -2.73
N ILE A 504 4.32 16.10 -2.93
CA ILE A 504 4.68 15.02 -1.99
C ILE A 504 4.94 15.60 -0.60
N ARG A 505 5.81 16.62 -0.51
CA ARG A 505 6.13 17.32 0.74
C ARG A 505 4.89 17.93 1.39
N ARG A 506 4.04 18.60 0.62
CA ARG A 506 2.79 19.21 1.12
C ARG A 506 1.84 18.16 1.70
N THR A 507 1.73 17.01 1.05
CA THR A 507 0.85 15.89 1.45
C THR A 507 1.40 15.16 2.69
N LEU A 508 2.73 15.01 2.81
CA LEU A 508 3.42 14.48 4.01
C LEU A 508 3.21 15.37 5.25
N LEU A 509 3.26 16.69 5.05
CA LEU A 509 3.15 17.69 6.12
C LEU A 509 1.72 18.19 6.38
N ALA A 510 0.73 17.72 5.62
CA ALA A 510 -0.65 18.08 5.84
C ALA A 510 -1.12 17.62 7.23
N PRO A 511 -2.07 18.32 7.88
CA PRO A 511 -2.65 17.87 9.15
C PRO A 511 -3.19 16.43 9.06
N PRO A 512 -3.00 15.54 10.07
CA PRO A 512 -3.44 14.14 10.00
C PRO A 512 -4.93 13.92 9.73
N ASP A 513 -5.78 14.91 10.01
CA ASP A 513 -7.22 14.89 9.72
C ASP A 513 -7.57 15.32 8.29
N SER A 514 -6.61 15.85 7.53
CA SER A 514 -6.79 16.29 6.15
C SER A 514 -7.05 15.10 5.20
N PRO A 515 -7.94 15.25 4.20
CA PRO A 515 -8.08 14.24 3.15
C PRO A 515 -6.86 14.21 2.20
N ASN A 516 -6.05 15.28 2.22
CA ASN A 516 -4.78 15.39 1.51
C ASN A 516 -3.58 15.04 2.39
N HIS A 517 -3.77 14.67 3.66
CA HIS A 517 -2.71 13.92 4.34
C HIS A 517 -2.65 12.57 3.66
N MET A 518 -1.46 12.20 3.20
CA MET A 518 -1.26 11.02 2.37
C MET A 518 -2.07 9.87 3.00
N PRO A 519 -3.11 9.33 2.33
CA PRO A 519 -3.92 8.24 2.87
C PRO A 519 -3.03 7.07 3.31
N VAL A 520 -1.97 6.91 2.52
CA VAL A 520 -0.77 6.10 2.58
C VAL A 520 0.08 6.27 3.87
N THR A 521 0.13 7.46 4.49
CA THR A 521 1.07 7.79 5.58
C THR A 521 0.47 7.91 6.96
N ARG A 522 -0.81 7.58 7.16
CA ARG A 522 -1.27 7.35 8.53
C ARG A 522 -0.53 6.16 9.18
N ASP A 523 0.14 5.34 8.36
CA ASP A 523 1.08 4.28 8.70
C ASP A 523 2.57 4.70 8.68
N LEU A 524 2.88 5.95 8.33
CA LEU A 524 4.26 6.45 8.32
C LEU A 524 4.59 7.07 9.67
N SER A 525 5.61 6.54 10.35
CA SER A 525 6.09 7.15 11.59
C SER A 525 6.62 8.57 11.32
N PRO A 526 6.46 9.52 12.27
CA PRO A 526 7.00 10.88 12.16
C PRO A 526 8.48 10.89 11.82
N GLY A 527 9.27 9.97 12.39
CA GLY A 527 10.70 9.85 12.09
C GLY A 527 10.98 9.55 10.61
N LYS A 528 10.26 8.60 10.01
CA LYS A 528 10.40 8.28 8.57
C LYS A 528 9.87 9.41 7.69
N ARG A 529 8.75 10.05 8.08
CA ARG A 529 8.23 11.24 7.40
C ARG A 529 9.27 12.36 7.39
N ASP A 530 9.86 12.66 8.54
CA ASP A 530 10.82 13.74 8.72
C ASP A 530 12.12 13.44 7.97
N MET A 531 12.55 12.17 7.92
CA MET A 531 13.65 11.71 7.07
C MET A 531 13.39 12.02 5.59
N ILE A 532 12.21 11.66 5.07
CA ILE A 532 11.83 11.91 3.67
C ILE A 532 11.76 13.41 3.40
N VAL A 533 11.16 14.19 4.30
CA VAL A 533 11.07 15.66 4.16
C VAL A 533 12.48 16.28 4.18
N SER A 534 13.36 15.83 5.07
CA SER A 534 14.75 16.27 5.12
C SER A 534 15.50 15.97 3.81
N TRP A 535 15.31 14.77 3.25
CA TRP A 535 15.88 14.42 1.95
C TRP A 535 15.32 15.30 0.82
N LEU A 536 14.00 15.50 0.75
CA LEU A 536 13.36 16.38 -0.24
C LEU A 536 13.85 17.84 -0.14
N ASP A 537 14.21 18.29 1.06
CA ASP A 537 14.68 19.65 1.36
C ASP A 537 16.21 19.81 1.24
N SER A 538 16.96 18.71 1.02
CA SER A 538 18.44 18.70 0.99
C SER A 538 19.07 19.47 -0.19
N GLY A 539 18.29 19.88 -1.18
CA GLY A 539 18.75 20.73 -2.28
C GLY A 539 17.72 20.89 -3.39
N PRO A 540 18.02 21.70 -4.44
CA PRO A 540 17.16 21.79 -5.61
C PRO A 540 17.09 20.46 -6.39
N HIS A 541 18.08 19.58 -6.24
CA HIS A 541 18.10 18.23 -6.77
C HIS A 541 18.84 17.32 -5.77
N PRO A 542 18.13 16.66 -4.82
CA PRO A 542 18.72 15.66 -3.95
C PRO A 542 19.44 14.58 -4.78
N GLU A 543 20.68 14.20 -4.45
CA GLU A 543 21.44 13.25 -5.29
C GLU A 543 20.75 11.88 -5.36
N LEU A 544 20.65 11.31 -6.57
CA LEU A 544 20.15 9.95 -6.80
C LEU A 544 21.10 8.91 -6.19
N LEU A 545 22.41 9.08 -6.40
CA LEU A 545 23.47 8.26 -5.85
C LEU A 545 24.50 9.18 -5.19
N ASP A 546 24.68 9.02 -3.88
CA ASP A 546 25.80 9.55 -3.10
C ASP A 546 26.36 8.38 -2.28
N ILE A 547 27.61 7.97 -2.56
CA ILE A 547 28.20 6.75 -1.99
C ILE A 547 29.45 7.15 -1.21
N THR A 548 29.31 7.17 0.11
CA THR A 548 30.34 7.65 1.04
C THR A 548 30.51 6.72 2.25
N SER A 549 29.71 5.66 2.35
CA SER A 549 29.89 4.59 3.31
C SER A 549 29.94 3.22 2.63
N VAL A 550 30.46 2.22 3.34
CA VAL A 550 30.52 0.83 2.86
C VAL A 550 29.12 0.24 2.71
N GLU A 551 28.18 0.63 3.57
CA GLU A 551 26.78 0.22 3.48
C GLU A 551 26.11 0.76 2.21
N GLU A 552 26.31 2.04 1.89
CA GLU A 552 25.83 2.65 0.65
C GLU A 552 26.43 1.95 -0.59
N LEU A 553 27.73 1.58 -0.53
CA LEU A 553 28.39 0.81 -1.58
C LEU A 553 27.78 -0.59 -1.75
N ARG A 554 27.46 -1.28 -0.65
CA ARG A 554 26.80 -2.60 -0.69
C ARG A 554 25.39 -2.49 -1.30
N ASP A 555 24.64 -1.46 -0.93
CA ASP A 555 23.28 -1.24 -1.45
C ASP A 555 23.29 -0.98 -2.96
N ILE A 556 24.22 -0.16 -3.46
CA ILE A 556 24.32 0.11 -4.90
C ILE A 556 24.86 -1.07 -5.69
N LEU A 557 25.82 -1.85 -5.14
CA LEU A 557 26.27 -3.09 -5.76
C LEU A 557 25.14 -4.12 -5.87
N GLN A 558 24.26 -4.21 -4.86
CA GLN A 558 23.05 -5.02 -4.95
C GLN A 558 22.13 -4.53 -6.08
N GLN A 559 21.99 -3.22 -6.31
CA GLN A 559 21.20 -2.71 -7.43
C GLN A 559 21.87 -2.92 -8.78
N ALA A 560 23.19 -2.76 -8.89
CA ALA A 560 23.94 -3.03 -10.11
C ALA A 560 23.79 -4.51 -10.52
N MET A 561 23.87 -5.44 -9.57
CA MET A 561 23.61 -6.86 -9.82
C MET A 561 22.20 -7.09 -10.39
N LEU A 562 21.21 -6.31 -9.94
CA LEU A 562 19.85 -6.39 -10.48
C LEU A 562 19.72 -5.75 -11.87
N VAL A 563 20.53 -4.74 -12.19
CA VAL A 563 20.62 -4.19 -13.55
C VAL A 563 21.10 -5.29 -14.50
N GLU A 564 22.22 -5.96 -14.20
CA GLU A 564 22.74 -7.07 -15.01
C GLU A 564 21.74 -8.24 -15.10
N LEU A 565 21.03 -8.54 -14.02
CA LEU A 565 19.98 -9.57 -14.05
C LEU A 565 18.78 -9.16 -14.92
N ALA A 566 18.50 -7.87 -15.06
CA ALA A 566 17.35 -7.36 -15.81
C ALA A 566 17.57 -7.33 -17.34
N THR A 567 18.81 -7.40 -17.81
CA THR A 567 19.16 -7.45 -19.25
C THR A 567 19.13 -8.88 -19.81
N ILE A 568 19.45 -9.88 -18.98
CA ILE A 568 19.54 -11.29 -19.40
C ILE A 568 18.21 -11.86 -19.96
N PRO A 569 17.06 -11.77 -19.26
CA PRO A 569 15.82 -12.38 -19.75
C PRO A 569 15.29 -11.82 -21.08
N PRO A 570 15.31 -10.50 -21.36
CA PRO A 570 14.97 -9.94 -22.67
C PRO A 570 15.80 -10.52 -23.81
N TYR A 571 17.12 -10.58 -23.65
CA TYR A 571 18.04 -11.13 -24.65
C TYR A 571 17.79 -12.62 -24.85
N LEU A 572 17.58 -13.35 -23.74
CA LEU A 572 17.28 -14.78 -23.76
C LEU A 572 15.92 -15.08 -24.41
N ALA A 573 14.88 -14.29 -24.16
CA ALA A 573 13.56 -14.44 -24.80
C ALA A 573 13.66 -14.33 -26.32
N ALA A 574 14.37 -13.30 -26.82
CA ALA A 574 14.59 -13.14 -28.25
C ALA A 574 15.43 -14.29 -28.82
N LEU A 575 16.54 -14.66 -28.17
CA LEU A 575 17.40 -15.77 -28.57
C LEU A 575 16.64 -17.09 -28.68
N LEU A 576 15.81 -17.41 -27.67
CA LEU A 576 15.08 -18.67 -27.61
C LEU A 576 13.94 -18.73 -28.63
N SER A 577 13.38 -17.59 -29.03
CA SER A 577 12.32 -17.53 -30.04
C SER A 577 12.76 -17.96 -31.44
N VAL A 578 14.07 -18.11 -31.71
CA VAL A 578 14.59 -18.50 -33.03
C VAL A 578 14.47 -20.02 -33.25
N LYS A 579 13.97 -20.43 -34.41
CA LYS A 579 13.87 -21.83 -34.82
C LYS A 579 15.26 -22.45 -35.05
N PRO A 580 15.48 -23.74 -34.73
CA PRO A 580 16.75 -24.40 -34.99
C PRO A 580 17.21 -24.28 -36.45
N GLY A 581 18.46 -23.87 -36.67
CA GLY A 581 19.06 -23.71 -38.00
C GLY A 581 18.80 -22.37 -38.70
N HIS A 582 17.99 -21.47 -38.11
CA HIS A 582 17.71 -20.14 -38.64
C HIS A 582 18.49 -19.05 -37.91
N ASN A 583 18.70 -17.90 -38.57
CA ASN A 583 19.34 -16.71 -37.99
C ASN A 583 20.67 -17.00 -37.26
N VAL A 584 21.43 -18.01 -37.70
CA VAL A 584 22.54 -18.61 -36.94
C VAL A 584 23.54 -17.57 -36.45
N LYS A 585 23.96 -16.63 -37.31
CA LYS A 585 24.91 -15.58 -36.91
C LYS A 585 24.33 -14.61 -35.87
N ILE A 586 23.06 -14.26 -35.98
CA ILE A 586 22.36 -13.40 -35.01
C ILE A 586 22.25 -14.14 -33.66
N VAL A 587 21.89 -15.42 -33.70
CA VAL A 587 21.83 -16.30 -32.52
C VAL A 587 23.18 -16.37 -31.81
N ASP A 588 24.29 -16.48 -32.55
CA ASP A 588 25.63 -16.53 -31.98
C ASP A 588 26.02 -15.19 -31.34
N LEU A 589 25.74 -14.05 -31.99
CA LEU A 589 25.98 -12.72 -31.43
C LEU A 589 25.21 -12.49 -30.12
N ILE A 590 23.88 -12.73 -30.13
CA ILE A 590 23.06 -12.54 -28.92
C ILE A 590 23.50 -13.52 -27.82
N ARG A 591 23.88 -14.76 -28.16
CA ARG A 591 24.37 -15.72 -27.16
C ARG A 591 25.67 -15.26 -26.51
N THR A 592 26.58 -14.65 -27.26
CA THR A 592 27.81 -14.07 -26.70
C THR A 592 27.46 -13.02 -25.65
N VAL A 593 26.66 -12.01 -26.03
CA VAL A 593 26.25 -10.93 -25.12
C VAL A 593 25.54 -11.47 -23.88
N VAL A 594 24.58 -12.40 -24.02
CA VAL A 594 23.89 -13.03 -22.87
C VAL A 594 24.86 -13.66 -21.88
N ARG A 595 25.94 -14.30 -22.35
CA ARG A 595 26.95 -14.90 -21.48
C ARG A 595 27.83 -13.85 -20.81
N GLU A 596 28.07 -12.73 -21.47
CA GLU A 596 28.81 -11.59 -20.91
C GLU A 596 28.00 -10.91 -19.81
N GLU A 597 26.70 -10.66 -20.01
CA GLU A 597 25.78 -10.15 -18.96
C GLU A 597 25.72 -11.07 -17.73
N MET A 598 25.73 -12.40 -17.94
CA MET A 598 25.81 -13.37 -16.84
C MET A 598 27.13 -13.27 -16.07
N GLN A 599 28.23 -13.00 -16.79
CA GLN A 599 29.54 -12.75 -16.17
C GLN A 599 29.56 -11.40 -15.44
N HIS A 600 28.91 -10.36 -15.95
CA HIS A 600 28.79 -9.06 -15.28
C HIS A 600 28.02 -9.20 -13.97
N MET A 601 26.86 -9.86 -13.98
CA MET A 601 26.10 -10.16 -12.76
C MET A 601 26.97 -10.91 -11.74
N ALA A 602 27.70 -11.96 -12.17
CA ALA A 602 28.61 -12.71 -11.32
C ALA A 602 29.76 -11.84 -10.76
N GLN A 603 30.28 -10.93 -11.57
CA GLN A 603 31.35 -10.01 -11.21
C GLN A 603 30.88 -9.01 -10.13
N VAL A 604 29.66 -8.50 -10.26
CA VAL A 604 29.05 -7.64 -9.23
C VAL A 604 28.82 -8.40 -7.93
N CYS A 605 28.40 -9.67 -7.99
CA CYS A 605 28.32 -10.51 -6.80
C CYS A 605 29.69 -10.68 -6.10
N ASN A 606 30.77 -10.89 -6.86
CA ASN A 606 32.13 -10.94 -6.31
C ASN A 606 32.54 -9.61 -5.67
N LEU A 607 32.24 -8.47 -6.32
CA LEU A 607 32.46 -7.13 -5.76
C LEU A 607 31.70 -6.94 -4.43
N LEU A 608 30.42 -7.31 -4.38
CA LEU A 608 29.57 -7.19 -3.19
C LEU A 608 30.08 -8.07 -2.04
N ASN A 609 30.41 -9.33 -2.34
CA ASN A 609 31.03 -10.24 -1.36
C ASN A 609 32.35 -9.68 -0.83
N ALA A 610 33.21 -9.13 -1.70
CA ALA A 610 34.54 -8.65 -1.33
C ALA A 610 34.51 -7.47 -0.34
N VAL A 611 33.50 -6.61 -0.44
CA VAL A 611 33.28 -5.51 0.52
C VAL A 611 32.45 -5.95 1.74
N GLY A 612 32.26 -7.26 1.95
CA GLY A 612 31.57 -7.85 3.10
C GLY A 612 30.04 -7.78 3.06
N GLY A 613 29.44 -7.57 1.88
CA GLY A 613 28.00 -7.71 1.67
C GLY A 613 27.60 -9.14 1.28
N GLU A 614 26.30 -9.37 1.11
CA GLU A 614 25.74 -10.65 0.68
C GLU A 614 24.75 -10.41 -0.47
N PRO A 615 25.00 -10.94 -1.68
CA PRO A 615 24.05 -10.86 -2.78
C PRO A 615 22.70 -11.49 -2.44
N ARG A 616 21.61 -10.75 -2.67
CA ARG A 616 20.23 -11.24 -2.55
C ARG A 616 19.68 -11.51 -3.94
N ILE A 617 19.59 -12.79 -4.32
CA ILE A 617 19.14 -13.24 -5.64
C ILE A 617 17.87 -14.08 -5.48
N GLY A 618 16.88 -13.88 -6.36
CA GLY A 618 15.69 -14.74 -6.44
C GLY A 618 14.60 -14.49 -5.41
N ARG A 619 14.72 -13.47 -4.54
CA ARG A 619 13.55 -13.01 -3.76
C ARG A 619 12.53 -12.35 -4.70
N PRO A 620 11.22 -12.57 -4.55
CA PRO A 620 10.22 -12.11 -5.52
C PRO A 620 10.31 -10.62 -5.84
N GLY A 621 10.44 -9.77 -4.82
CA GLY A 621 10.53 -8.32 -5.03
C GLY A 621 11.86 -7.83 -5.62
N PHE A 622 12.85 -8.72 -5.76
CA PHE A 622 14.11 -8.49 -6.47
C PHE A 622 14.18 -9.23 -7.81
N VAL A 623 13.11 -9.88 -8.26
CA VAL A 623 13.06 -10.48 -9.60
C VAL A 623 12.63 -9.40 -10.59
N PRO A 624 13.41 -9.12 -11.65
CA PRO A 624 13.01 -8.14 -12.66
C PRO A 624 11.65 -8.46 -13.27
N THR A 625 10.84 -7.42 -13.47
CA THR A 625 9.48 -7.54 -13.99
C THR A 625 9.40 -6.95 -15.39
N TYR A 626 8.69 -7.62 -16.29
CA TYR A 626 8.56 -7.18 -17.69
C TYR A 626 7.09 -7.07 -18.11
N PRO A 627 6.70 -6.04 -18.88
CA PRO A 627 7.54 -4.91 -19.25
C PRO A 627 7.83 -4.01 -18.03
N GLY A 628 9.04 -3.48 -17.89
CA GLY A 628 9.45 -2.73 -16.70
C GLY A 628 10.70 -1.88 -16.89
N ALA A 629 11.02 -1.05 -15.90
CA ALA A 629 12.21 -0.21 -15.90
C ALA A 629 13.43 -0.97 -15.38
N LEU A 630 14.63 -0.48 -15.71
CA LEU A 630 15.87 -1.00 -15.11
C LEU A 630 16.00 -0.57 -13.64
N PRO A 631 16.62 -1.40 -12.78
CA PRO A 631 16.97 -1.05 -11.40
C PRO A 631 17.96 0.12 -11.30
N ALA A 632 18.32 0.52 -10.07
CA ALA A 632 19.26 1.63 -9.79
C ALA A 632 18.87 3.02 -10.34
N GLY A 633 17.72 3.16 -11.02
CA GLY A 633 17.31 4.41 -11.65
C GLY A 633 18.10 4.74 -12.93
N VAL A 634 18.74 3.74 -13.54
CA VAL A 634 19.38 3.91 -14.86
C VAL A 634 18.34 3.81 -15.97
N LEU A 635 18.54 4.55 -17.05
CA LEU A 635 17.68 4.60 -18.24
C LEU A 635 16.18 4.68 -17.86
N PRO A 636 15.77 5.69 -17.07
CA PRO A 636 14.45 5.74 -16.43
C PRO A 636 13.27 5.79 -17.41
N ASP A 637 13.51 6.21 -18.65
CA ASP A 637 12.51 6.29 -19.71
C ASP A 637 12.43 5.02 -20.58
N LEU A 638 13.37 4.09 -20.41
CA LEU A 638 13.41 2.83 -21.16
C LEU A 638 12.49 1.79 -20.51
N GLN A 639 11.53 1.28 -21.29
CA GLN A 639 10.73 0.12 -20.91
C GLN A 639 11.35 -1.15 -21.51
N VAL A 640 11.94 -1.98 -20.65
CA VAL A 640 12.50 -3.28 -21.02
C VAL A 640 11.36 -4.29 -21.16
N ARG A 641 11.35 -5.04 -22.28
CA ARG A 641 10.24 -5.93 -22.68
C ARG A 641 10.74 -7.32 -23.03
N LEU A 642 9.88 -8.33 -22.89
CA LEU A 642 10.16 -9.70 -23.36
C LEU A 642 9.49 -9.91 -24.71
N ARG A 643 10.26 -9.96 -25.80
CA ARG A 643 9.70 -10.19 -27.14
C ARG A 643 10.51 -11.21 -27.92
N LYS A 644 9.92 -11.71 -29.00
CA LYS A 644 10.64 -12.51 -30.00
C LYS A 644 11.70 -11.68 -30.70
N LEU A 645 12.65 -12.37 -31.34
CA LEU A 645 13.67 -11.72 -32.16
C LEU A 645 13.02 -10.91 -33.29
N SER A 646 13.32 -9.62 -33.33
CA SER A 646 13.02 -8.72 -34.44
C SER A 646 14.06 -7.59 -34.46
N LEU A 647 14.33 -7.02 -35.64
CA LEU A 647 15.26 -5.90 -35.76
C LEU A 647 14.80 -4.69 -34.94
N GLU A 648 13.48 -4.46 -34.85
CA GLU A 648 12.88 -3.40 -34.02
C GLU A 648 13.20 -3.62 -32.54
N HIS A 649 13.01 -4.83 -32.01
CA HIS A 649 13.29 -5.09 -30.60
C HIS A 649 14.79 -4.97 -30.26
N VAL A 650 15.67 -5.44 -31.15
CA VAL A 650 17.13 -5.29 -30.99
C VAL A 650 17.51 -3.81 -30.96
N ARG A 651 16.98 -3.00 -31.88
CA ARG A 651 17.28 -1.57 -31.95
C ARG A 651 16.70 -0.78 -30.79
N ASP A 652 15.44 -1.03 -30.46
CA ASP A 652 14.67 -0.15 -29.56
C ASP A 652 14.85 -0.52 -28.08
N VAL A 653 15.32 -1.74 -27.79
CA VAL A 653 15.61 -2.20 -26.43
C VAL A 653 17.07 -2.56 -26.25
N PHE A 654 17.65 -3.42 -27.08
CA PHE A 654 18.99 -3.97 -26.79
C PHE A 654 20.06 -2.90 -26.99
N MET A 655 20.06 -2.23 -28.14
CA MET A 655 20.97 -1.12 -28.41
C MET A 655 20.71 0.09 -27.49
N ALA A 656 19.49 0.27 -26.97
CA ALA A 656 19.18 1.34 -26.04
C ALA A 656 19.76 1.08 -24.63
N ILE A 657 19.76 -0.18 -24.19
CA ILE A 657 20.44 -0.60 -22.94
C ILE A 657 21.94 -0.34 -23.06
N GLU A 658 22.54 -0.78 -24.17
CA GLU A 658 23.99 -0.79 -24.36
C GLU A 658 24.54 0.51 -24.96
N GLN A 659 23.74 1.57 -25.05
CA GLN A 659 24.14 2.75 -25.80
C GLN A 659 25.44 3.37 -25.24
N PRO A 660 26.51 3.52 -26.04
CA PRO A 660 27.78 4.05 -25.58
C PRO A 660 27.64 5.48 -25.06
N GLN A 661 28.25 5.73 -23.90
CA GLN A 661 28.47 7.08 -23.40
C GLN A 661 29.93 7.47 -23.54
N TYR A 662 30.17 8.68 -24.07
CA TYR A 662 31.52 9.25 -24.18
C TYR A 662 31.83 10.04 -22.91
N PRO A 663 32.64 9.52 -21.96
CA PRO A 663 32.94 10.28 -20.76
C PRO A 663 33.73 11.53 -21.10
N MET A 664 33.43 12.60 -20.37
CA MET A 664 34.25 13.81 -20.38
C MET A 664 35.38 13.63 -19.36
N VAL A 665 36.63 13.81 -19.80
CA VAL A 665 37.81 13.82 -18.94
C VAL A 665 38.49 15.17 -19.11
N ASP A 666 38.64 15.92 -18.02
CA ASP A 666 39.20 17.27 -18.02
C ASP A 666 38.54 18.19 -19.08
N GLY A 667 37.21 18.06 -19.24
CA GLY A 667 36.40 18.87 -20.15
C GLY A 667 36.48 18.48 -21.64
N LYS A 668 37.04 17.31 -21.98
CA LYS A 668 37.10 16.80 -23.36
C LYS A 668 36.53 15.38 -23.45
N PRO A 669 35.84 15.02 -24.55
CA PRO A 669 35.45 13.63 -24.78
C PRO A 669 36.69 12.75 -24.79
N PHE A 670 36.70 11.73 -23.94
CA PHE A 670 37.80 10.78 -23.89
C PHE A 670 37.69 9.78 -25.03
N LYS A 671 38.80 9.63 -25.74
CA LYS A 671 39.04 8.66 -26.79
C LYS A 671 40.46 8.09 -26.55
N GLY A 672 40.70 7.29 -25.49
CA GLY A 672 41.80 6.30 -25.44
C GLY A 672 41.43 4.96 -24.77
N HIS A 673 42.19 3.87 -24.98
CA HIS A 673 42.17 2.79 -23.98
C HIS A 673 42.73 3.37 -22.68
N VAL A 674 42.12 3.02 -21.54
CA VAL A 674 42.61 3.50 -20.24
C VAL A 674 43.91 2.77 -19.88
N ILE A 675 43.95 1.46 -20.09
CA ILE A 675 45.11 0.58 -19.93
C ILE A 675 45.18 -0.44 -21.08
N SER A 676 46.35 -1.05 -21.31
CA SER A 676 46.48 -2.12 -22.31
C SER A 676 45.99 -3.46 -21.72
N PRO A 677 45.15 -4.26 -22.41
CA PRO A 677 44.74 -5.59 -21.95
C PRO A 677 45.90 -6.53 -21.64
N GLN A 678 47.04 -6.37 -22.34
CA GLN A 678 48.24 -7.21 -22.19
C GLN A 678 49.01 -6.94 -20.88
N SER A 679 48.67 -5.86 -20.17
CA SER A 679 49.29 -5.49 -18.88
C SER A 679 48.78 -6.32 -17.71
N VAL A 680 47.65 -6.99 -17.85
CA VAL A 680 46.96 -7.72 -16.78
C VAL A 680 47.21 -9.22 -16.91
N ARG A 681 47.71 -9.86 -15.85
CA ARG A 681 47.86 -11.33 -15.78
C ARG A 681 46.94 -11.90 -14.72
N VAL A 682 46.07 -12.82 -15.14
CA VAL A 682 45.06 -13.45 -14.28
C VAL A 682 45.15 -14.98 -14.42
N THR A 683 44.81 -15.73 -13.38
CA THR A 683 44.59 -17.18 -13.52
C THR A 683 43.32 -17.48 -14.30
N ARG A 684 43.17 -18.73 -14.74
CA ARG A 684 41.91 -19.22 -15.33
C ARG A 684 40.72 -19.04 -14.39
N ASP A 685 40.93 -19.21 -13.09
CA ASP A 685 39.88 -19.03 -12.08
C ASP A 685 39.65 -17.56 -11.68
N GLY A 686 40.31 -16.59 -12.34
CA GLY A 686 40.08 -15.17 -12.10
C GLY A 686 40.95 -14.50 -11.03
N GLU A 687 42.00 -15.15 -10.53
CA GLU A 687 42.91 -14.55 -9.54
C GLU A 687 43.92 -13.62 -10.21
N LEU A 688 43.95 -12.34 -9.82
CA LEU A 688 44.94 -11.38 -10.30
C LEU A 688 46.35 -11.79 -9.84
N ARG A 689 47.24 -12.02 -10.80
CA ARG A 689 48.65 -12.39 -10.57
C ARG A 689 49.58 -11.19 -10.70
N HIS A 690 49.34 -10.33 -11.69
CA HIS A 690 50.18 -9.15 -11.95
C HIS A 690 49.42 -8.06 -12.69
N ILE A 691 49.65 -6.81 -12.31
CA ILE A 691 49.37 -5.58 -13.05
C ILE A 691 50.40 -4.54 -12.62
N ASP A 692 50.87 -3.69 -13.54
CA ASP A 692 51.83 -2.64 -13.22
C ASP A 692 51.18 -1.53 -12.39
N ASP A 693 51.90 -1.00 -11.40
CA ASP A 693 51.37 0.05 -10.51
C ASP A 693 50.96 1.33 -11.28
N ASP A 694 51.67 1.65 -12.36
CA ASP A 694 51.36 2.78 -13.24
C ASP A 694 50.01 2.59 -13.98
N ASP A 695 49.65 1.35 -14.33
CA ASP A 695 48.35 1.03 -14.95
C ASP A 695 47.21 1.11 -13.94
N VAL A 696 47.45 0.65 -12.71
CA VAL A 696 46.50 0.83 -11.60
C VAL A 696 46.26 2.32 -11.34
N GLU A 697 47.30 3.14 -11.31
CA GLU A 697 47.17 4.58 -11.06
C GLU A 697 46.47 5.30 -12.23
N ARG A 698 46.73 4.89 -13.47
CA ARG A 698 45.98 5.37 -14.64
C ARG A 698 44.49 5.07 -14.53
N LEU A 699 44.10 3.84 -14.18
CA LEU A 699 42.71 3.47 -13.93
C LEU A 699 42.08 4.33 -12.82
N ARG A 700 42.76 4.47 -11.68
CA ARG A 700 42.29 5.29 -10.55
C ARG A 700 42.06 6.73 -10.96
N THR A 701 43.02 7.32 -11.67
CA THR A 701 42.93 8.69 -12.17
C THR A 701 41.78 8.84 -13.15
N TRP A 702 41.61 7.89 -14.06
CA TRP A 702 40.54 7.91 -15.06
C TRP A 702 39.16 7.88 -14.40
N PHE A 703 38.85 6.90 -13.54
CA PHE A 703 37.57 6.85 -12.84
C PHE A 703 37.32 8.11 -12.00
N SER A 704 38.37 8.67 -11.39
CA SER A 704 38.24 9.90 -10.58
C SER A 704 37.91 11.14 -11.41
N LYS A 705 38.28 11.16 -12.70
CA LYS A 705 38.09 12.31 -13.60
C LYS A 705 36.98 12.14 -14.62
N ALA A 706 36.63 10.91 -14.97
CA ALA A 706 35.62 10.61 -15.97
C ALA A 706 34.23 11.06 -15.49
N GLU A 707 33.59 11.91 -16.27
CA GLU A 707 32.23 12.40 -16.05
C GLU A 707 31.31 11.84 -17.12
N TYR A 708 30.28 11.12 -16.68
CA TYR A 708 29.26 10.51 -17.53
C TYR A 708 27.92 11.23 -17.37
N GLU A 709 27.07 11.13 -18.38
CA GLU A 709 25.67 11.55 -18.26
C GLU A 709 24.98 10.76 -17.13
N PRO A 710 24.31 11.44 -16.17
CA PRO A 710 23.64 10.76 -15.06
C PRO A 710 22.62 9.72 -15.54
N GLN A 711 22.38 8.70 -14.70
CA GLN A 711 21.38 7.66 -14.95
C GLN A 711 21.67 6.77 -16.18
N THR A 712 22.93 6.59 -16.55
CA THR A 712 23.41 5.59 -17.51
C THR A 712 24.11 4.44 -16.77
N ILE A 713 24.36 3.30 -17.44
CA ILE A 713 25.03 2.14 -16.82
C ILE A 713 26.50 2.46 -16.52
N ALA A 714 27.22 3.10 -17.43
CA ALA A 714 28.59 3.55 -17.19
C ALA A 714 28.67 4.62 -16.11
N TRP A 715 27.68 5.52 -16.00
CA TRP A 715 27.61 6.44 -14.86
C TRP A 715 27.50 5.70 -13.52
N LEU A 716 26.63 4.68 -13.44
CA LEU A 716 26.47 3.85 -12.24
C LEU A 716 27.81 3.20 -11.85
N TYR A 717 28.47 2.54 -12.80
CA TYR A 717 29.75 1.87 -12.55
C TYR A 717 30.90 2.82 -12.24
N ASN A 718 30.95 4.00 -12.87
CA ASN A 718 31.90 5.05 -12.52
C ASN A 718 31.70 5.55 -11.08
N ARG A 719 30.44 5.71 -10.63
CA ARG A 719 30.14 6.05 -9.22
C ARG A 719 30.61 4.96 -8.26
N ILE A 720 30.42 3.68 -8.62
CA ILE A 720 30.92 2.54 -7.84
C ILE A 720 32.45 2.56 -7.76
N ALA A 721 33.15 2.73 -8.88
CA ALA A 721 34.61 2.78 -8.90
C ALA A 721 35.17 3.95 -8.06
N ARG A 722 34.58 5.14 -8.18
CA ARG A 722 34.92 6.30 -7.35
C ARG A 722 34.73 6.02 -5.86
N ALA A 723 33.64 5.35 -5.49
CA ALA A 723 33.38 4.94 -4.12
C ALA A 723 34.43 3.95 -3.61
N VAL A 724 34.80 2.93 -4.41
CA VAL A 724 35.88 2.00 -4.09
C VAL A 724 37.19 2.73 -3.84
N ILE A 725 37.58 3.68 -4.70
CA ILE A 725 38.80 4.48 -4.55
C ILE A 725 38.76 5.31 -3.26
N SER A 726 37.63 5.98 -3.00
CA SER A 726 37.48 6.86 -1.84
C SER A 726 37.47 6.10 -0.51
N LEU A 727 36.75 4.98 -0.44
CA LEU A 727 36.53 4.18 0.77
C LEU A 727 37.71 3.27 1.09
N ASP A 728 38.49 2.84 0.10
CA ASP A 728 39.67 2.00 0.30
C ASP A 728 40.96 2.80 0.57
N ARG A 729 40.90 4.11 0.82
CA ARG A 729 42.09 4.95 1.09
C ARG A 729 42.97 4.41 2.22
N ASP A 730 42.35 3.77 3.22
CA ASP A 730 43.05 3.17 4.37
C ASP A 730 43.31 1.66 4.21
N GLY A 731 42.97 1.07 3.05
CA GLY A 731 43.13 -0.36 2.75
C GLY A 731 42.22 -1.29 3.56
N LYS A 732 41.06 -0.80 4.01
CA LYS A 732 40.12 -1.51 4.89
C LYS A 732 38.76 -1.80 4.26
N LEU A 733 38.59 -1.53 2.96
CA LEU A 733 37.29 -1.72 2.32
C LEU A 733 36.96 -3.21 2.12
N PHE A 734 37.98 -4.00 1.76
CA PHE A 734 37.82 -5.40 1.37
C PHE A 734 37.86 -6.32 2.59
N THR A 735 36.73 -6.38 3.32
CA THR A 735 36.58 -7.18 4.54
C THR A 735 35.85 -8.50 4.33
N GLY A 736 35.42 -8.79 3.09
CA GLY A 736 34.69 -10.00 2.73
C GLY A 736 35.47 -11.28 2.92
N ASP A 737 34.76 -12.39 3.10
CA ASP A 737 35.37 -13.72 3.13
C ASP A 737 35.88 -14.10 1.72
N PRO A 738 37.20 -14.26 1.51
CA PRO A 738 37.74 -14.67 0.21
C PRO A 738 37.20 -16.02 -0.28
N ALA A 739 36.74 -16.90 0.62
CA ALA A 739 36.15 -18.18 0.27
C ALA A 739 34.78 -18.05 -0.44
N ARG A 740 34.19 -16.85 -0.44
CA ARG A 740 32.94 -16.55 -1.18
C ARG A 740 33.18 -16.03 -2.60
N GLN A 741 34.43 -15.84 -3.01
CA GLN A 741 34.76 -15.41 -4.36
C GLN A 741 34.55 -16.58 -5.34
N VAL A 742 33.75 -16.33 -6.37
CA VAL A 742 33.41 -17.31 -7.40
C VAL A 742 34.34 -17.12 -8.60
N GLY A 743 34.92 -18.22 -9.10
CA GLY A 743 35.65 -18.24 -10.38
C GLY A 743 34.83 -18.93 -11.45
N TRP A 744 35.01 -18.54 -12.72
CA TRP A 744 34.35 -19.17 -13.85
C TRP A 744 35.33 -19.30 -15.04
N PRO A 745 36.07 -20.41 -15.15
CA PRO A 745 37.13 -20.57 -16.14
C PRO A 745 36.69 -20.47 -17.61
N ASP A 746 35.43 -20.81 -17.88
CA ASP A 746 34.85 -20.80 -19.23
C ASP A 746 34.03 -19.53 -19.53
N ALA A 747 34.11 -18.50 -18.68
CA ALA A 747 33.45 -17.22 -18.91
C ALA A 747 33.95 -16.55 -20.21
N PRO A 748 33.09 -15.79 -20.93
CA PRO A 748 33.49 -15.09 -22.15
C PRO A 748 34.53 -13.97 -21.92
N GLY A 749 34.61 -13.45 -20.69
CA GLY A 749 35.67 -12.56 -20.21
C GLY A 749 36.32 -13.08 -18.92
N THR A 750 37.02 -12.22 -18.18
CA THR A 750 37.60 -12.61 -16.90
C THR A 750 36.58 -12.39 -15.77
N LEU A 751 36.16 -13.45 -15.09
CA LEU A 751 35.47 -13.31 -13.80
C LEU A 751 36.51 -13.13 -12.69
N TYR A 752 36.88 -11.89 -12.38
CA TYR A 752 37.86 -11.58 -11.35
C TYR A 752 37.36 -12.01 -9.97
N LYS A 753 38.21 -12.75 -9.24
CA LYS A 753 38.11 -12.87 -7.79
C LYS A 753 38.60 -11.55 -7.18
N VAL A 754 37.70 -10.82 -6.55
CA VAL A 754 37.98 -9.50 -5.99
C VAL A 754 38.42 -9.65 -4.55
N THR A 755 39.66 -9.23 -4.27
CA THR A 755 40.24 -9.28 -2.92
C THR A 755 40.82 -7.93 -2.47
N ASP A 756 40.92 -6.97 -3.39
CA ASP A 756 41.50 -5.66 -3.14
C ASP A 756 40.99 -4.62 -4.16
N SER A 757 41.40 -3.35 -4.00
CA SER A 757 40.97 -2.29 -4.91
C SER A 757 41.51 -2.46 -6.33
N ARG A 758 42.61 -3.19 -6.54
CA ARG A 758 43.19 -3.40 -7.88
C ARG A 758 42.29 -4.30 -8.70
N SER A 759 41.98 -5.48 -8.16
CA SER A 759 41.04 -6.45 -8.76
C SER A 759 39.63 -5.86 -8.89
N ALA A 760 39.18 -5.03 -7.94
CA ALA A 760 37.87 -4.37 -8.02
C ALA A 760 37.77 -3.36 -9.17
N LEU A 761 38.78 -2.52 -9.37
CA LEU A 761 38.76 -1.51 -10.44
C LEU A 761 38.86 -2.16 -11.83
N LEU A 762 39.63 -3.25 -11.96
CA LEU A 762 39.69 -4.04 -13.18
C LEU A 762 38.34 -4.70 -13.51
N ALA A 763 37.69 -5.27 -12.50
CA ALA A 763 36.36 -5.86 -12.62
C ALA A 763 35.33 -4.83 -13.12
N VAL A 764 35.29 -3.64 -12.51
CA VAL A 764 34.37 -2.57 -12.93
C VAL A 764 34.73 -2.05 -14.33
N HIS A 765 36.02 -1.92 -14.64
CA HIS A 765 36.46 -1.48 -15.97
C HIS A 765 36.02 -2.44 -17.07
N GLN A 766 36.15 -3.76 -16.87
CA GLN A 766 35.73 -4.76 -17.85
C GLN A 766 34.22 -4.70 -18.11
N ILE A 767 33.39 -4.53 -17.06
CA ILE A 767 31.93 -4.40 -17.25
C ILE A 767 31.61 -3.21 -18.15
N VAL A 768 32.23 -2.05 -17.88
CA VAL A 768 32.02 -0.83 -18.69
C VAL A 768 32.51 -1.01 -20.13
N GLU A 769 33.67 -1.66 -20.33
CA GLU A 769 34.22 -1.87 -21.67
C GLU A 769 33.39 -2.85 -22.51
N GLN A 770 32.87 -3.93 -21.91
CA GLN A 770 32.11 -4.96 -22.62
C GLN A 770 30.68 -4.52 -22.95
N GLY A 771 29.98 -3.89 -22.00
CA GLY A 771 28.58 -3.47 -22.18
C GLY A 771 28.42 -2.34 -23.21
N GLU A 772 28.70 -1.11 -22.78
CA GLU A 772 28.46 0.10 -23.58
C GLU A 772 29.42 0.23 -24.78
N GLY A 773 30.52 -0.52 -24.81
CA GLY A 773 31.60 -0.37 -25.77
C GLY A 773 32.48 0.84 -25.45
N SER A 774 33.76 0.74 -25.80
CA SER A 774 34.72 1.80 -25.53
C SER A 774 34.71 2.83 -26.69
N PRO A 775 34.99 4.13 -26.44
CA PRO A 775 35.28 5.11 -27.48
C PRO A 775 36.41 4.68 -28.46
N HIS A 776 37.12 3.58 -28.19
CA HIS A 776 38.23 3.03 -28.99
C HIS A 776 37.82 2.01 -30.02
N ASP A 777 36.64 1.41 -29.86
CA ASP A 777 36.15 0.39 -30.78
C ASP A 777 36.16 0.92 -32.23
N LEU A 778 36.01 2.24 -32.40
CA LEU A 778 36.05 2.92 -33.70
C LEU A 778 37.16 3.96 -33.87
N ASP A 779 37.61 4.65 -32.81
CA ASP A 779 38.49 5.82 -32.94
C ASP A 779 39.92 5.62 -32.36
N GLY A 780 40.32 4.40 -31.97
CA GLY A 780 41.60 4.11 -31.30
C GLY A 780 42.82 3.77 -32.20
N ASP A 781 44.02 4.00 -31.66
CA ASP A 781 45.33 3.72 -32.28
C ASP A 781 45.71 2.21 -32.26
N GLY A 782 45.02 1.43 -31.43
CA GLY A 782 45.11 -0.03 -31.33
C GLY A 782 43.85 -0.68 -31.91
N LEU A 783 44.03 -1.61 -32.84
CA LEU A 783 42.98 -2.28 -33.60
C LEU A 783 42.18 -3.23 -32.69
N GLY A 784 40.87 -3.04 -32.57
CA GLY A 784 40.00 -4.08 -32.03
C GLY A 784 39.92 -5.27 -32.99
N ASP A 785 40.24 -6.47 -32.50
CA ASP A 785 39.79 -7.72 -33.14
C ASP A 785 38.25 -7.67 -33.21
N PRO A 786 37.58 -8.13 -34.29
CA PRO A 786 36.13 -8.31 -34.29
C PRO A 786 35.56 -9.07 -33.07
N GLY A 787 36.39 -9.80 -32.31
CA GLY A 787 36.05 -10.40 -31.02
C GLY A 787 36.08 -9.47 -29.79
N GLU A 788 36.41 -8.18 -29.94
CA GLU A 788 36.56 -7.19 -28.86
C GLU A 788 35.52 -6.04 -28.94
N LEU A 789 34.50 -6.15 -29.81
CA LEU A 789 33.45 -5.13 -29.95
C LEU A 789 32.51 -5.12 -28.74
N GLY A 790 32.17 -3.94 -28.21
CA GLY A 790 31.12 -3.82 -27.19
C GLY A 790 29.74 -4.28 -27.66
N HIS A 791 28.84 -4.58 -26.71
CA HIS A 791 27.52 -5.16 -26.98
C HIS A 791 26.69 -4.31 -27.96
N TYR A 792 26.76 -2.98 -27.82
CA TYR A 792 26.08 -2.04 -28.73
C TYR A 792 26.40 -2.33 -30.20
N TYR A 793 27.69 -2.48 -30.52
CA TYR A 793 28.13 -2.68 -31.89
C TYR A 793 27.72 -4.06 -32.41
N MET A 794 27.78 -5.10 -31.56
CA MET A 794 27.28 -6.43 -31.92
C MET A 794 25.78 -6.42 -32.24
N PHE A 795 24.97 -5.67 -31.46
CA PHE A 795 23.55 -5.50 -31.75
C PHE A 795 23.30 -4.64 -32.99
N ALA A 796 24.11 -3.60 -33.20
CA ALA A 796 24.03 -2.77 -34.40
C ALA A 796 24.37 -3.57 -35.67
N GLU A 797 25.32 -4.51 -35.64
CA GLU A 797 25.59 -5.42 -36.76
C GLU A 797 24.34 -6.21 -37.19
N ILE A 798 23.50 -6.60 -36.24
CA ILE A 798 22.23 -7.29 -36.50
C ILE A 798 21.24 -6.36 -37.20
N VAL A 799 21.08 -5.13 -36.70
CA VAL A 799 20.13 -4.14 -37.24
C VAL A 799 20.53 -3.67 -38.63
N GLU A 800 21.82 -3.41 -38.84
CA GLU A 800 22.39 -2.99 -40.13
C GLU A 800 22.52 -4.16 -41.12
N GLY A 801 22.38 -5.39 -40.64
CA GLY A 801 22.41 -6.62 -41.44
C GLY A 801 23.79 -6.93 -42.04
N ARG A 802 24.86 -6.35 -41.49
CA ARG A 802 26.25 -6.51 -41.92
C ARG A 802 27.19 -6.32 -40.74
N GLN A 803 28.30 -7.05 -40.78
CA GLN A 803 29.37 -6.87 -39.81
C GLN A 803 30.01 -5.48 -39.93
N LEU A 804 30.41 -4.95 -38.79
CA LEU A 804 31.20 -3.74 -38.70
C LEU A 804 32.61 -4.05 -39.22
N ALA A 805 33.09 -3.25 -40.16
CA ALA A 805 34.36 -3.45 -40.81
C ALA A 805 35.02 -2.10 -41.08
N ARG A 806 36.36 -2.10 -41.05
CA ARG A 806 37.15 -0.92 -41.38
C ARG A 806 37.37 -0.83 -42.89
N ALA A 807 37.00 0.30 -43.48
CA ALA A 807 37.25 0.60 -44.88
C ALA A 807 38.75 0.92 -45.11
N ALA A 808 39.17 0.90 -46.39
CA ALA A 808 40.56 1.16 -46.78
C ALA A 808 41.04 2.58 -46.45
N ASP A 809 40.12 3.53 -46.27
CA ASP A 809 40.40 4.91 -45.84
C ASP A 809 40.50 5.06 -44.31
N GLY A 810 40.35 3.96 -43.58
CA GLY A 810 40.44 3.91 -42.12
C GLY A 810 39.13 4.19 -41.40
N SER A 811 38.03 4.52 -42.09
CA SER A 811 36.71 4.72 -41.50
C SER A 811 36.03 3.40 -41.15
N TRP A 812 35.19 3.39 -40.11
CA TRP A 812 34.37 2.24 -39.76
C TRP A 812 32.98 2.35 -40.39
N GLY A 813 32.47 1.21 -40.86
CA GLY A 813 31.09 1.11 -41.33
C GLY A 813 30.63 -0.34 -41.37
N TYR A 814 29.32 -0.54 -41.45
CA TYR A 814 28.70 -1.86 -41.56
C TYR A 814 28.82 -2.41 -42.99
N THR A 815 30.06 -2.57 -43.46
CA THR A 815 30.39 -3.00 -44.84
C THR A 815 30.92 -4.43 -44.91
N GLY A 816 31.07 -5.11 -43.77
CA GLY A 816 31.57 -6.47 -43.68
C GLY A 816 30.61 -7.54 -44.22
N PRO A 817 30.89 -8.83 -43.93
CA PRO A 817 30.02 -9.95 -44.25
C PRO A 817 28.56 -9.71 -43.86
N ARG A 818 27.63 -10.20 -44.68
CA ARG A 818 26.19 -10.02 -44.44
C ARG A 818 25.72 -10.86 -43.26
N ILE A 819 24.84 -10.28 -42.45
CA ILE A 819 24.09 -10.93 -41.38
C ILE A 819 22.62 -10.92 -41.79
N PRO A 820 22.13 -11.95 -42.51
CA PRO A 820 20.75 -11.99 -42.94
C PRO A 820 19.80 -12.23 -41.76
N PHE A 821 18.73 -11.44 -41.69
CA PHE A 821 17.60 -11.70 -40.81
C PHE A 821 16.48 -12.41 -41.58
N ASP A 822 16.12 -13.60 -41.12
CA ASP A 822 15.01 -14.42 -41.60
C ASP A 822 13.86 -14.37 -40.59
N PRO A 823 12.79 -13.59 -40.86
CA PRO A 823 11.64 -13.50 -39.97
C PRO A 823 10.83 -14.80 -39.90
N GLU A 824 10.83 -15.63 -40.97
CA GLU A 824 10.14 -16.92 -40.97
C GLU A 824 10.86 -17.95 -40.08
N GLY A 825 12.14 -17.71 -39.82
CA GLY A 825 12.98 -18.44 -38.87
C GLY A 825 12.70 -18.15 -37.39
N VAL A 826 11.70 -17.33 -37.07
CA VAL A 826 11.36 -16.96 -35.68
C VAL A 826 9.96 -17.50 -35.32
N HIS A 827 9.81 -18.07 -34.13
CA HIS A 827 8.51 -18.47 -33.61
C HIS A 827 7.63 -17.23 -33.37
N PRO A 828 6.31 -17.29 -33.63
CA PRO A 828 5.39 -16.19 -33.35
C PRO A 828 5.06 -16.10 -31.85
N MET A 829 6.09 -15.96 -31.01
CA MET A 829 5.94 -15.83 -29.56
C MET A 829 5.13 -14.58 -29.22
N VAL A 830 4.26 -14.68 -28.21
CA VAL A 830 3.58 -13.51 -27.63
C VAL A 830 4.59 -12.53 -27.01
N ASP A 831 4.28 -11.25 -27.11
CA ASP A 831 5.02 -10.21 -26.40
C ASP A 831 4.61 -10.19 -24.92
N ASP A 832 5.59 -9.93 -24.06
CA ASP A 832 5.46 -9.87 -22.59
C ASP A 832 4.62 -11.00 -22.00
N PRO A 833 5.04 -12.28 -22.20
CA PRO A 833 4.36 -13.42 -21.61
C PRO A 833 4.22 -13.24 -20.10
N ASP A 834 3.01 -13.53 -19.60
CA ASP A 834 2.68 -13.41 -18.19
C ASP A 834 1.94 -14.68 -17.75
N THR A 835 2.60 -15.47 -16.90
CA THR A 835 2.10 -16.76 -16.46
C THR A 835 0.75 -16.60 -15.77
N TYR A 836 0.51 -15.53 -15.01
CA TYR A 836 -0.72 -15.31 -14.22
C TYR A 836 -1.86 -14.66 -15.00
N ARG A 837 -1.63 -14.29 -16.28
CA ARG A 837 -2.71 -13.93 -17.21
C ARG A 837 -3.28 -15.11 -17.98
N LEU A 838 -2.60 -16.25 -17.95
CA LEU A 838 -3.08 -17.47 -18.58
C LEU A 838 -4.22 -18.09 -17.74
N PRO A 839 -5.30 -18.60 -18.36
CA PRO A 839 -6.42 -19.15 -17.61
C PRO A 839 -5.99 -20.22 -16.61
N ALA A 840 -6.47 -20.12 -15.36
CA ALA A 840 -6.20 -21.07 -14.30
C ALA A 840 -6.51 -22.51 -14.76
N GLY A 841 -5.60 -23.45 -14.46
CA GLY A 841 -5.74 -24.86 -14.84
C GLY A 841 -5.49 -25.18 -16.33
N SER A 842 -5.31 -24.20 -17.21
CA SER A 842 -5.00 -24.45 -18.63
C SER A 842 -3.65 -25.16 -18.85
N VAL A 843 -3.48 -25.82 -20.00
CA VAL A 843 -2.18 -26.41 -20.39
C VAL A 843 -1.10 -25.33 -20.42
N GLY A 844 -1.40 -24.18 -21.04
CA GLY A 844 -0.47 -23.05 -21.12
C GLY A 844 -0.01 -22.57 -19.75
N ARG A 845 -0.94 -22.38 -18.81
CA ARG A 845 -0.65 -22.00 -17.42
C ARG A 845 0.30 -22.99 -16.75
N ARG A 846 0.05 -24.30 -16.88
CA ARG A 846 0.89 -25.34 -16.26
C ARG A 846 2.31 -25.39 -16.83
N GLU A 847 2.45 -25.29 -18.15
CA GLU A 847 3.78 -25.31 -18.78
C GLU A 847 4.55 -24.02 -18.45
N SER A 848 3.87 -22.86 -18.43
CA SER A 848 4.48 -21.58 -18.03
C SER A 848 5.00 -21.63 -16.59
N LEU A 849 4.20 -22.16 -15.67
CA LEU A 849 4.60 -22.36 -14.26
C LEU A 849 5.80 -23.31 -14.10
N ARG A 850 5.96 -24.32 -14.98
CA ARG A 850 7.16 -25.19 -14.96
C ARG A 850 8.43 -24.45 -15.38
N CYS A 851 8.30 -23.58 -16.37
CA CYS A 851 9.40 -22.71 -16.79
C CYS A 851 9.78 -21.74 -15.68
N ASP A 852 8.79 -21.06 -15.08
CA ASP A 852 9.01 -20.14 -13.95
C ASP A 852 9.62 -20.86 -12.75
N ALA A 853 9.15 -22.06 -12.40
CA ALA A 853 9.74 -22.87 -11.33
C ALA A 853 11.22 -23.23 -11.62
N SER A 854 11.55 -23.54 -12.87
CA SER A 854 12.94 -23.79 -13.28
C SER A 854 13.80 -22.54 -13.15
N TYR A 855 13.24 -21.36 -13.47
CA TYR A 855 13.90 -20.08 -13.28
C TYR A 855 14.09 -19.74 -11.79
N THR A 856 13.08 -19.94 -10.94
CA THR A 856 13.21 -19.83 -9.48
C THR A 856 14.31 -20.72 -8.92
N ASN A 857 14.39 -21.97 -9.38
CA ASN A 857 15.44 -22.90 -8.96
C ASN A 857 16.84 -22.41 -9.35
N LEU A 858 17.00 -21.88 -10.58
CA LEU A 858 18.25 -21.26 -11.01
C LEU A 858 18.64 -20.08 -10.11
N LEU A 859 17.72 -19.14 -9.88
CA LEU A 859 18.00 -17.98 -9.02
C LEU A 859 18.33 -18.40 -7.58
N THR A 860 17.66 -19.43 -7.07
CA THR A 860 17.94 -20.00 -5.75
C THR A 860 19.34 -20.62 -5.68
N ALA A 861 19.74 -21.36 -6.72
CA ALA A 861 21.09 -21.94 -6.83
C ALA A 861 22.16 -20.85 -6.93
N LEU A 862 21.95 -19.81 -7.75
CA LEU A 862 22.86 -18.67 -7.83
C LEU A 862 22.98 -17.94 -6.48
N ASN A 863 21.86 -17.72 -5.77
CA ASN A 863 21.90 -17.17 -4.43
C ASN A 863 22.77 -18.02 -3.49
N ARG A 864 22.73 -19.35 -3.60
CA ARG A 864 23.55 -20.26 -2.79
C ARG A 864 25.03 -20.20 -3.17
N VAL A 865 25.34 -20.20 -4.47
CA VAL A 865 26.71 -20.12 -5.02
C VAL A 865 27.44 -18.88 -4.47
N PHE A 866 26.82 -17.71 -4.61
CA PHE A 866 27.43 -16.44 -4.17
C PHE A 866 27.36 -16.21 -2.65
N ASN A 867 26.67 -17.07 -1.89
CA ASN A 867 26.57 -16.97 -0.43
C ASN A 867 27.22 -18.18 0.29
N GLY A 868 28.39 -18.62 -0.20
CA GLY A 868 29.25 -19.57 0.54
C GLY A 868 29.45 -20.93 -0.12
N HIS A 869 28.91 -21.13 -1.34
CA HIS A 869 29.05 -22.40 -2.07
C HIS A 869 29.59 -22.19 -3.50
N PRO A 870 30.76 -21.53 -3.69
CA PRO A 870 31.27 -21.21 -5.03
C PRO A 870 31.52 -22.45 -5.91
N GLY A 871 31.79 -23.61 -5.29
CA GLY A 871 32.00 -24.87 -6.00
C GLY A 871 30.75 -25.46 -6.67
N GLU A 872 29.56 -24.89 -6.42
CA GLU A 872 28.29 -25.32 -7.02
C GLU A 872 27.94 -24.51 -8.29
N LEU A 873 28.85 -23.69 -8.81
CA LEU A 873 28.59 -22.86 -10.01
C LEU A 873 28.21 -23.72 -11.23
N ASP A 874 28.88 -24.85 -11.45
CA ASP A 874 28.57 -25.74 -12.58
C ASP A 874 27.15 -26.33 -12.49
N ASP A 875 26.65 -26.58 -11.28
CA ASP A 875 25.27 -27.03 -11.06
C ASP A 875 24.27 -25.91 -11.41
N ALA A 876 24.57 -24.66 -11.04
CA ALA A 876 23.78 -23.50 -11.42
C ALA A 876 23.79 -23.29 -12.95
N VAL A 877 24.95 -23.46 -13.61
CA VAL A 877 25.05 -23.45 -15.08
C VAL A 877 24.22 -24.59 -15.70
N GLY A 878 24.19 -25.77 -15.08
CA GLY A 878 23.31 -26.88 -15.45
C GLY A 878 21.83 -26.48 -15.45
N LEU A 879 21.38 -25.76 -14.41
CA LEU A 879 20.00 -25.25 -14.31
C LEU A 879 19.68 -24.21 -15.40
N MET A 880 20.65 -23.45 -15.89
CA MET A 880 20.43 -22.53 -17.02
C MET A 880 20.01 -23.27 -18.29
N PHE A 881 20.61 -24.43 -18.57
CA PHE A 881 20.16 -25.29 -19.68
C PHE A 881 18.75 -25.84 -19.45
N GLN A 882 18.40 -26.17 -18.21
CA GLN A 882 17.04 -26.59 -17.87
C GLN A 882 16.02 -25.48 -18.16
N VAL A 883 16.30 -24.23 -17.77
CA VAL A 883 15.45 -23.07 -18.10
C VAL A 883 15.27 -22.95 -19.61
N GLN A 884 16.35 -23.06 -20.39
CA GLN A 884 16.28 -23.04 -21.85
C GLN A 884 15.40 -24.17 -22.42
N VAL A 885 15.49 -25.38 -21.86
CA VAL A 885 14.65 -26.52 -22.29
C VAL A 885 13.17 -26.24 -22.02
N GLU A 886 12.82 -25.81 -20.80
CA GLU A 886 11.42 -25.51 -20.46
C GLU A 886 10.88 -24.33 -21.28
N ALA A 887 11.66 -23.26 -21.44
CA ALA A 887 11.28 -22.11 -22.25
C ALA A 887 11.03 -22.49 -23.73
N ARG A 888 11.82 -23.39 -24.31
CA ARG A 888 11.60 -23.88 -25.67
C ARG A 888 10.33 -24.72 -25.82
N LYS A 889 9.91 -25.45 -24.78
CA LYS A 889 8.64 -26.18 -24.81
C LYS A 889 7.44 -25.23 -24.93
N LEU A 890 7.53 -24.03 -24.33
CA LEU A 890 6.47 -23.02 -24.44
C LEU A 890 6.23 -22.56 -25.89
N LEU A 891 7.28 -22.50 -26.71
CA LEU A 891 7.20 -22.10 -28.12
C LEU A 891 6.44 -23.10 -29.00
N ALA A 892 6.10 -24.28 -28.47
CA ALA A 892 5.23 -25.27 -29.11
C ALA A 892 3.77 -25.22 -28.61
N VAL A 893 3.48 -24.40 -27.60
CA VAL A 893 2.15 -24.27 -27.00
C VAL A 893 1.46 -23.04 -27.56
N PRO A 894 0.26 -23.17 -28.19
CA PRO A 894 -0.52 -22.01 -28.61
C PRO A 894 -0.85 -21.09 -27.42
N SER A 895 -0.79 -19.77 -27.62
CA SER A 895 -1.02 -18.81 -26.53
C SER A 895 -2.48 -18.75 -26.06
N ALA A 896 -3.40 -19.15 -26.93
CA ALA A 896 -4.81 -19.40 -26.63
C ALA A 896 -5.37 -20.40 -27.66
N GLU A 897 -6.56 -20.92 -27.43
CA GLU A 897 -7.24 -21.78 -28.39
C GLU A 897 -7.44 -21.05 -29.73
N GLY A 898 -6.98 -21.65 -30.83
CA GLY A 898 -7.04 -21.05 -32.17
C GLY A 898 -6.07 -19.88 -32.43
N ALA A 899 -5.22 -19.52 -31.47
CA ALA A 899 -4.24 -18.45 -31.64
C ALA A 899 -3.16 -18.82 -32.68
N ARG A 900 -2.71 -17.81 -33.45
CA ARG A 900 -1.56 -17.94 -34.36
C ARG A 900 -0.22 -17.74 -33.66
N THR A 901 -0.26 -17.27 -32.41
CA THR A 901 0.89 -17.02 -31.56
C THR A 901 1.13 -18.17 -30.59
N VAL A 902 2.36 -18.32 -30.14
CA VAL A 902 2.79 -19.33 -29.16
C VAL A 902 3.21 -18.67 -27.85
N LEU A 903 3.24 -19.43 -26.77
CA LEU A 903 3.73 -18.95 -25.48
C LEU A 903 5.25 -18.67 -25.51
N GLY A 904 5.71 -17.90 -24.54
CA GLY A 904 7.12 -17.63 -24.27
C GLY A 904 7.39 -17.65 -22.76
N PRO A 905 8.66 -17.70 -22.35
CA PRO A 905 9.03 -17.66 -20.93
C PRO A 905 8.71 -16.30 -20.31
N ALA A 906 7.96 -16.30 -19.20
CA ALA A 906 7.65 -15.09 -18.44
C ALA A 906 8.79 -14.66 -17.50
N PHE A 907 9.69 -15.59 -17.16
CA PHE A 907 10.78 -15.40 -16.20
C PHE A 907 10.29 -14.84 -14.86
N GLN A 908 9.13 -15.30 -14.41
CA GLN A 908 8.59 -14.93 -13.11
C GLN A 908 9.13 -15.90 -12.06
N SER A 909 9.37 -15.41 -10.84
CA SER A 909 9.79 -16.25 -9.71
C SER A 909 8.94 -15.92 -8.48
N PRO A 910 7.68 -16.42 -8.43
CA PRO A 910 6.79 -16.20 -7.30
C PRO A 910 7.34 -16.90 -6.06
N GLY A 911 7.47 -16.19 -4.95
CA GLY A 911 8.10 -16.71 -3.73
C GLY A 911 7.12 -17.29 -2.74
N VAL A 912 5.81 -17.20 -3.02
CA VAL A 912 4.77 -17.64 -2.10
C VAL A 912 3.77 -18.53 -2.83
N GLN A 913 3.71 -19.80 -2.44
CA GLN A 913 2.46 -20.55 -2.54
C GLN A 913 1.51 -19.96 -1.51
N LEU A 914 0.65 -19.02 -1.91
CA LEU A 914 -0.38 -18.45 -1.04
C LEU A 914 -1.38 -19.56 -0.71
N GLY A 915 -1.23 -20.19 0.46
CA GLY A 915 -2.05 -21.33 0.87
C GLY A 915 -1.51 -22.19 2.03
N GLN A 916 -0.52 -21.71 2.79
CA GLN A 916 -0.12 -22.31 4.08
C GLN A 916 -0.31 -21.32 5.22
#